data_AF-A0AAW0C1Z0-F1
#
_entry.id   AF-A0AAW0C1Z0-F1
#
_cell.length_a   1.000
_cell.length_b   1.000
_cell.length_c   1.000
_cell.angle_alpha   90.00
_cell.angle_beta   90.00
_cell.angle_gamma   90.00
#
_symmetry.space_group_name_H-M   'P 1'
#
loop_
_entity.id
_entity.type
_entity.pdbx_description
1 polymer ?
#
loop_
_entity_poly.entity_id
_entity_poly.type
_entity_poly.pdbx_seq_one_letter_code
_entity_poly.pdbx_strand_id
1 'polypeptide(L)'
;MAHIAYPSTPNFRNFNTDYVRALDWKRDSTSTNVDTSSVVAASPSQLPPTRATFIGLVKLHGTNATVVFRNGNKHDAQIQARSWIIEDTKKDNCGTYALLSRAPLSSLVEQILAVRGAGDHFEEIYICGEVAGKGVQKGVAITLMERFFAIFNIRIDGSWVDMRRYKNCYLPEHRIYNLAQYKTFEVDIDFRAPTTAVHDLMNQYTAEVYELCPFGAAFTDDTGNPVSGRGEGIVWTMVRTPYMDESDDRQFDDTVLVNFKTKGEKFAAVAHAPKETKNVDPAAASAAEAFADYALAERRYEQGVEYLESEQAREGQPINGYDYKLTGAFIKWVTNDAIKEERNEMERLGVPERDARRVIGSCDRGVAQLLGMDVHAVYRILRKVSDYALETYYSEVYLEGLQNVPKDAALIVTPCHHNELIDVATLAATIPHRRKVFCWAKSTTFKVPVLGWILASSGAIPVRRNPDKADAGTSNAALFAATTAALARNQVIGVFPEGTSYTEPAIAQIMSGAGWATLEFMRSQHENNKAGSVLIVPVGIVYTNKSKFRSRLRVQYGSPIDAASYISPSLFENADAEAERAVVKIIMKEVETQLVNMTINAPDWETLYAARMARDILWTDERNVKLKDWVVVNQTLIKLFSPSEDPELTTTKRALTKYLSLLQHTRITHAQLRDLKPHSKPSGSTFVFRFIALALRTLLNPSFLLFIPPFIAHIPAYLFAWLGSRLAPPGEEESPAQFKVILGGFGAGLGAGISSFVITALARRLDTPLLKLALKLAGIRRFFLWVFTAWFLMKWHWALVDGNYKRFRLLLAAFKILGSELQPKSWALAPRELGPYETPPPPAANPFLKKNVGSNALGPKAWLKAQPPPVPARRMISHLLLAREAALMSLRRSLGNAETADRRALVDLGGEVFM
;
A
#
# COMPACT_ATOMS: atom_id res chain seq x y z
N MET A 1 38.79 20.01 -17.90
CA MET A 1 38.30 21.40 -17.95
C MET A 1 37.14 21.56 -16.97
N ALA A 2 36.93 22.73 -16.39
CA ALA A 2 35.82 22.97 -15.47
C ALA A 2 34.49 23.20 -16.23
N HIS A 3 33.40 22.66 -15.68
CA HIS A 3 32.03 22.99 -16.08
C HIS A 3 31.73 24.44 -15.67
N ILE A 4 30.97 25.16 -16.51
CA ILE A 4 30.54 26.53 -16.21
C ILE A 4 29.04 26.60 -16.46
N ALA A 5 28.28 26.77 -15.38
CA ALA A 5 26.82 26.82 -15.42
C ALA A 5 26.33 28.13 -16.06
N TYR A 6 25.32 28.03 -16.92
CA TYR A 6 24.54 29.19 -17.32
C TYR A 6 23.69 29.69 -16.13
N PRO A 7 23.70 31.00 -15.82
CA PRO A 7 22.95 31.55 -14.68
C PRO A 7 21.45 31.22 -14.71
N SER A 8 20.82 31.10 -13.55
CA SER A 8 19.37 30.89 -13.48
C SER A 8 18.61 32.19 -13.75
N THR A 9 17.67 32.16 -14.71
CA THR A 9 16.81 33.31 -15.02
C THR A 9 15.57 33.37 -14.09
N PRO A 10 15.44 34.39 -13.23
CA PRO A 10 14.29 34.58 -12.33
C PRO A 10 13.02 35.02 -13.08
N ASN A 11 11.85 34.92 -12.44
CA ASN A 11 10.63 35.58 -12.94
C ASN A 11 10.71 37.10 -12.70
N PHE A 12 9.90 37.88 -13.43
CA PHE A 12 9.94 39.35 -13.32
C PHE A 12 9.70 39.88 -11.90
N ARG A 13 8.78 39.28 -11.12
CA ARG A 13 8.45 39.76 -9.77
C ARG A 13 9.63 39.62 -8.80
N ASN A 14 10.26 38.45 -8.79
CA ASN A 14 11.44 38.17 -7.96
C ASN A 14 12.61 39.03 -8.42
N PHE A 15 12.84 39.11 -9.74
CA PHE A 15 13.84 39.99 -10.33
C PHE A 15 13.67 41.44 -9.89
N ASN A 16 12.48 42.02 -10.06
CA ASN A 16 12.20 43.41 -9.71
C ASN A 16 12.42 43.67 -8.22
N THR A 17 12.04 42.72 -7.36
CA THR A 17 12.23 42.85 -5.91
C THR A 17 13.72 42.86 -5.55
N ASP A 18 14.50 41.93 -6.11
CA ASP A 18 15.94 41.85 -5.85
C ASP A 18 16.71 43.04 -6.46
N TYR A 19 16.29 43.50 -7.64
CA TYR A 19 16.87 44.65 -8.33
C TYR A 19 16.62 45.96 -7.58
N VAL A 20 15.39 46.20 -7.10
CA VAL A 20 15.06 47.39 -6.29
C VAL A 20 15.79 47.34 -4.95
N ARG A 21 15.89 46.17 -4.30
CA ARG A 21 16.71 46.02 -3.08
C ARG A 21 18.18 46.36 -3.33
N ALA A 22 18.73 45.96 -4.47
CA ALA A 22 20.10 46.30 -4.85
C ALA A 22 20.27 47.81 -5.07
N LEU A 23 19.27 48.51 -5.64
CA LEU A 23 19.26 49.96 -5.82
C LEU A 23 19.18 50.75 -4.50
N ASP A 24 18.55 50.19 -3.48
CA ASP A 24 18.34 50.83 -2.18
C ASP A 24 19.42 50.46 -1.14
N TRP A 25 20.43 49.69 -1.55
CA TRP A 25 21.52 49.27 -0.67
C TRP A 25 22.32 50.48 -0.15
N LYS A 26 22.17 50.80 1.14
CA LYS A 26 22.94 51.84 1.83
C LYS A 26 24.24 51.26 2.38
N ARG A 27 25.32 52.02 2.19
CA ARG A 27 26.68 51.78 2.65
C ARG A 27 26.77 51.88 4.18
N ASP A 28 26.22 50.92 4.91
CA ASP A 28 26.47 50.77 6.36
C ASP A 28 27.45 49.61 6.60
N SER A 29 28.68 50.00 6.95
CA SER A 29 29.75 49.11 7.35
C SER A 29 29.42 48.47 8.70
N THR A 30 28.93 47.22 8.71
CA THR A 30 29.02 46.28 9.86
C THR A 30 28.42 44.88 9.58
N SER A 31 27.74 44.64 8.46
CA SER A 31 27.21 43.31 8.11
C SER A 31 28.24 42.49 7.32
N THR A 32 28.75 41.40 7.90
CA THR A 32 29.67 40.44 7.26
C THR A 32 28.96 39.26 6.58
N ASN A 33 27.62 39.27 6.49
CA ASN A 33 26.86 38.24 5.78
C ASN A 33 26.12 38.85 4.58
N VAL A 34 26.84 38.99 3.47
CA VAL A 34 26.21 39.23 2.16
C VAL A 34 26.02 37.88 1.50
N ASP A 35 24.77 37.49 1.32
CA ASP A 35 24.39 36.33 0.52
C ASP A 35 24.77 36.62 -0.95
N THR A 36 25.81 35.95 -1.45
CA THR A 36 26.37 36.15 -2.79
C THR A 36 25.47 35.65 -3.93
N SER A 37 24.21 35.32 -3.61
CA SER A 37 23.22 34.81 -4.55
C SER A 37 22.32 35.89 -5.19
N SER A 38 22.48 37.17 -4.82
CA SER A 38 21.69 38.27 -5.38
C SER A 38 22.06 38.57 -6.84
N VAL A 39 21.02 38.73 -7.67
CA VAL A 39 21.07 38.88 -9.13
C VAL A 39 21.93 40.05 -9.62
N VAL A 40 22.26 41.01 -8.75
CA VAL A 40 23.03 42.20 -9.12
C VAL A 40 23.95 42.64 -7.97
N ALA A 41 25.22 42.88 -8.33
CA ALA A 41 26.32 43.50 -7.58
C ALA A 41 27.19 42.62 -6.64
N ALA A 42 28.47 42.52 -7.00
CA ALA A 42 29.56 41.99 -6.15
C ALA A 42 30.41 43.11 -5.52
N SER A 43 30.17 44.40 -5.86
CA SER A 43 30.97 45.53 -5.38
C SER A 43 30.17 46.85 -5.35
N PRO A 44 30.44 47.77 -4.39
CA PRO A 44 29.85 49.13 -4.32
C PRO A 44 30.06 50.01 -5.55
N SER A 45 31.02 49.67 -6.43
CA SER A 45 31.29 50.37 -7.70
C SER A 45 30.41 49.90 -8.87
N GLN A 46 29.46 48.99 -8.63
CA GLN A 46 28.69 48.28 -9.66
C GLN A 46 27.17 48.28 -9.37
N LEU A 47 26.62 49.39 -8.86
CA LEU A 47 25.17 49.49 -8.68
C LEU A 47 24.44 49.47 -10.04
N PRO A 48 23.32 48.74 -10.15
CA PRO A 48 22.55 48.71 -11.39
C PRO A 48 22.04 50.10 -11.81
N PRO A 49 21.81 50.34 -13.12
CA PRO A 49 21.18 51.57 -13.59
C PRO A 49 19.73 51.69 -13.08
N THR A 50 19.25 52.92 -12.88
CA THR A 50 17.86 53.19 -12.46
C THR A 50 16.86 53.00 -13.60
N ARG A 51 17.30 53.14 -14.85
CA ARG A 51 16.55 52.87 -16.08
C ARG A 51 17.34 51.96 -16.99
N ALA A 52 16.68 50.96 -17.56
CA ALA A 52 17.32 50.04 -18.50
C ALA A 52 16.34 49.50 -19.54
N THR A 53 16.86 49.23 -20.74
CA THR A 53 16.12 48.61 -21.83
C THR A 53 16.40 47.11 -21.85
N PHE A 54 15.34 46.33 -22.06
CA PHE A 54 15.39 44.87 -22.13
C PHE A 54 14.85 44.38 -23.47
N ILE A 55 15.56 43.42 -24.06
CA ILE A 55 15.11 42.70 -25.25
C ILE A 55 14.52 41.36 -24.85
N GLY A 56 13.31 41.12 -25.31
CA GLY A 56 12.61 39.85 -25.17
C GLY A 56 12.89 38.91 -26.35
N LEU A 57 13.47 37.75 -26.07
CA LEU A 57 13.54 36.61 -26.98
C LEU A 57 12.52 35.55 -26.57
N VAL A 58 11.96 34.81 -27.54
CA VAL A 58 11.00 33.74 -27.25
C VAL A 58 11.65 32.70 -26.32
N LYS A 59 11.02 32.44 -25.18
CA LYS A 59 11.42 31.36 -24.29
C LYS A 59 10.97 30.03 -24.89
N LEU A 60 11.92 29.18 -25.23
CA LEU A 60 11.63 27.82 -25.67
C LEU A 60 11.56 26.86 -24.47
N HIS A 61 10.70 25.85 -24.60
CA HIS A 61 10.57 24.77 -23.63
C HIS A 61 11.38 23.57 -24.10
N GLY A 62 12.62 23.46 -23.61
CA GLY A 62 13.56 22.39 -23.96
C GLY A 62 14.50 22.06 -22.80
N THR A 63 15.74 21.71 -23.15
CA THR A 63 16.85 21.60 -22.19
C THR A 63 17.98 22.57 -22.55
N ASN A 64 18.57 23.21 -21.55
CA ASN A 64 19.71 24.09 -21.75
C ASN A 64 20.94 23.32 -22.24
N ALA A 65 21.64 23.90 -23.21
CA ALA A 65 22.96 23.45 -23.65
C ALA A 65 23.88 24.65 -23.93
N THR A 66 25.16 24.50 -23.62
CA THR A 66 26.19 25.51 -23.91
C THR A 66 27.36 24.86 -24.65
N VAL A 67 27.75 25.45 -25.78
CA VAL A 67 28.98 25.09 -26.50
C VAL A 67 30.07 26.06 -26.11
N VAL A 68 31.21 25.55 -25.65
CA VAL A 68 32.32 26.36 -25.15
C VAL A 68 33.59 26.09 -25.94
N PHE A 69 34.24 27.17 -26.37
CA PHE A 69 35.55 27.17 -27.00
C PHE A 69 36.53 27.92 -26.10
N ARG A 70 37.77 27.45 -25.99
CA ARG A 70 38.81 28.06 -25.16
C ARG A 70 40.16 28.06 -25.85
N ASN A 71 41.09 28.86 -25.32
CA ASN A 71 42.50 28.91 -25.73
C ASN A 71 42.67 29.27 -27.22
N GLY A 72 41.75 30.05 -27.79
CA GLY A 72 41.74 30.39 -29.22
C GLY A 72 41.51 29.22 -30.17
N ASN A 73 41.13 28.03 -29.69
CA ASN A 73 40.91 26.87 -30.55
C ASN A 73 39.43 26.75 -30.95
N LYS A 74 39.10 27.18 -32.18
CA LYS A 74 37.76 27.08 -32.76
C LYS A 74 37.31 25.68 -33.15
N HIS A 75 38.20 24.68 -33.12
CA HIS A 75 37.89 23.29 -33.50
C HIS A 75 37.67 22.37 -32.29
N ASP A 76 37.98 22.83 -31.08
CA ASP A 76 37.81 22.06 -29.84
C ASP A 76 36.59 22.57 -29.06
N ALA A 77 35.43 22.01 -29.39
CA ALA A 77 34.15 22.37 -28.78
C ALA A 77 33.85 21.50 -27.55
N GLN A 78 33.74 22.13 -26.38
CA GLN A 78 33.23 21.49 -25.17
C GLN A 78 31.71 21.70 -25.08
N ILE A 79 30.94 20.62 -25.23
CA ILE A 79 29.47 20.65 -25.11
C ILE A 79 29.07 20.42 -23.65
N GLN A 80 28.20 21.27 -23.12
CA GLN A 80 27.78 21.24 -21.72
C GLN A 80 26.25 21.24 -21.61
N ALA A 81 25.73 20.44 -20.69
CA ALA A 81 24.39 20.64 -20.13
C ALA A 81 24.45 21.76 -19.06
N ARG A 82 23.30 22.06 -18.45
CA ARG A 82 23.21 23.10 -17.42
C ARG A 82 24.17 22.91 -16.24
N SER A 83 24.38 21.67 -15.82
CA SER A 83 25.14 21.33 -14.59
C SER A 83 26.32 20.37 -14.81
N TRP A 84 26.60 19.91 -16.03
CA TRP A 84 27.75 19.05 -16.32
C TRP A 84 28.23 19.13 -17.78
N ILE A 85 29.41 18.57 -18.06
CA ILE A 85 30.01 18.45 -19.40
C ILE A 85 29.56 17.14 -20.04
N ILE A 86 29.08 17.18 -21.29
CA ILE A 86 28.67 15.99 -22.02
C ILE A 86 29.84 15.52 -22.91
N GLU A 87 30.39 14.35 -22.61
CA GLU A 87 31.61 13.85 -23.26
C GLU A 87 31.33 12.89 -24.44
N ASP A 88 30.20 12.17 -24.40
CA ASP A 88 29.83 11.19 -25.42
C ASP A 88 28.31 10.97 -25.50
N THR A 89 27.90 10.09 -26.42
CA THR A 89 26.49 9.73 -26.62
C THR A 89 25.92 8.78 -25.55
N LYS A 90 26.73 8.22 -24.64
CA LYS A 90 26.26 7.36 -23.55
C LYS A 90 25.71 8.19 -22.38
N LYS A 91 26.23 9.40 -22.20
CA LYS A 91 25.78 10.38 -21.19
C LYS A 91 25.05 11.56 -21.83
N ASP A 92 24.34 11.31 -22.93
CA ASP A 92 23.72 12.37 -23.71
C ASP A 92 22.47 12.94 -23.02
N ASN A 93 22.41 14.26 -22.89
CA ASN A 93 21.26 14.96 -22.34
C ASN A 93 20.24 15.24 -23.44
N CYS A 94 19.19 14.42 -23.55
CA CYS A 94 18.14 14.55 -24.58
C CYS A 94 18.65 14.59 -26.04
N GLY A 95 19.80 13.98 -26.34
CA GLY A 95 20.38 13.99 -27.69
C GLY A 95 21.13 15.27 -28.06
N THR A 96 21.50 16.09 -27.07
CA THR A 96 22.28 17.33 -27.22
C THR A 96 23.64 17.07 -27.88
N TYR A 97 24.40 16.09 -27.37
CA TYR A 97 25.72 15.78 -27.91
C TYR A 97 25.60 15.20 -29.31
N ALA A 98 24.66 14.27 -29.53
CA ALA A 98 24.41 13.69 -30.85
C ALA A 98 24.02 14.74 -31.92
N LEU A 99 23.31 15.81 -31.53
CA LEU A 99 22.95 16.91 -32.43
C LEU A 99 24.17 17.79 -32.73
N LEU A 100 24.84 18.30 -31.68
CA LEU A 100 25.87 19.32 -31.81
C LEU A 100 27.21 18.77 -32.34
N SER A 101 27.58 17.53 -31.98
CA SER A 101 28.81 16.90 -32.47
C SER A 101 28.84 16.65 -33.98
N ARG A 102 27.68 16.69 -34.66
CA ARG A 102 27.57 16.53 -36.11
C ARG A 102 27.63 17.84 -36.89
N ALA A 103 27.62 18.98 -36.19
CA ALA A 103 27.62 20.30 -36.80
C ALA A 103 29.06 20.88 -36.89
N PRO A 104 29.38 21.68 -37.91
CA PRO A 104 30.65 22.37 -38.04
C PRO A 104 30.69 23.59 -37.10
N LEU A 105 30.74 23.35 -35.79
CA LEU A 105 30.63 24.41 -34.77
C LEU A 105 31.75 25.47 -34.87
N SER A 106 32.89 25.16 -35.49
CA SER A 106 33.95 26.13 -35.78
C SER A 106 33.49 27.25 -36.70
N SER A 107 32.58 26.97 -37.65
CA SER A 107 32.01 27.99 -38.54
C SER A 107 31.18 29.01 -37.75
N LEU A 108 30.51 28.58 -36.67
CA LEU A 108 29.77 29.48 -35.80
C LEU A 108 30.70 30.44 -35.05
N VAL A 109 31.87 29.97 -34.63
CA VAL A 109 32.92 30.82 -34.04
C VAL A 109 33.44 31.84 -35.05
N GLU A 110 33.68 31.44 -36.30
CA GLU A 110 34.10 32.35 -37.37
C GLU A 110 33.06 33.46 -37.63
N GLN A 111 31.77 33.10 -37.68
CA GLN A 111 30.68 34.08 -37.79
C GLN A 111 30.66 35.05 -36.60
N ILE A 112 30.86 34.56 -35.37
CA ILE A 112 30.91 35.39 -34.16
C ILE A 112 32.11 36.36 -34.19
N LEU A 113 33.29 35.88 -34.55
CA LEU A 113 34.51 36.69 -34.62
C LEU A 113 34.44 37.74 -35.74
N ALA A 114 33.84 37.40 -36.88
CA ALA A 114 33.59 38.34 -37.97
C ALA A 114 32.70 39.52 -37.51
N VAL A 115 31.66 39.26 -36.71
CA VAL A 115 30.80 40.31 -36.14
C VAL A 115 31.51 41.13 -35.06
N ARG A 116 32.41 40.50 -34.28
CA ARG A 116 33.22 41.18 -33.25
C ARG A 116 34.17 42.22 -33.87
N GLY A 117 34.75 41.93 -35.04
CA GLY A 117 35.63 42.84 -35.78
C GLY A 117 37.05 42.99 -35.21
N ALA A 118 37.50 42.05 -34.35
CA ALA A 118 38.79 42.12 -33.65
C ALA A 118 39.83 41.05 -34.08
N GLY A 119 39.66 40.48 -35.28
CA GLY A 119 40.50 39.37 -35.79
C GLY A 119 40.11 38.00 -35.22
N ASP A 120 40.93 36.98 -35.51
CA ASP A 120 40.65 35.58 -35.16
C ASP A 120 40.98 35.22 -33.70
N HIS A 121 41.48 36.16 -32.91
CA HIS A 121 41.90 35.91 -31.53
C HIS A 121 40.72 35.95 -30.53
N PHE A 122 40.67 34.96 -29.65
CA PHE A 122 39.78 34.90 -28.49
C PHE A 122 40.39 34.02 -27.40
N GLU A 123 40.07 34.29 -26.15
CA GLU A 123 40.41 33.42 -25.01
C GLU A 123 39.31 32.39 -24.79
N GLU A 124 38.06 32.82 -24.78
CA GLU A 124 36.91 31.94 -24.58
C GLU A 124 35.61 32.45 -25.26
N ILE A 125 34.85 31.53 -25.83
CA ILE A 125 33.52 31.81 -26.41
C ILE A 125 32.51 30.80 -25.87
N TYR A 126 31.39 31.30 -25.35
CA TYR A 126 30.26 30.51 -24.89
C TYR A 126 29.07 30.80 -25.78
N ILE A 127 28.51 29.74 -26.37
CA ILE A 127 27.31 29.81 -27.19
C ILE A 127 26.21 29.10 -26.41
N CYS A 128 25.36 29.88 -25.76
CA CYS A 128 24.29 29.40 -24.90
C CYS A 128 22.99 29.28 -25.70
N GLY A 129 22.37 28.12 -25.61
CA GLY A 129 21.12 27.86 -26.31
C GLY A 129 20.25 26.80 -25.65
N GLU A 130 19.13 26.53 -26.30
CA GLU A 130 18.15 25.53 -25.88
C GLU A 130 18.09 24.42 -26.92
N VAL A 131 18.25 23.16 -26.50
CA VAL A 131 17.93 22.00 -27.33
C VAL A 131 16.45 21.70 -27.15
N ALA A 132 15.70 21.72 -28.24
CA ALA A 132 14.25 21.50 -28.22
C ALA A 132 13.80 20.72 -29.48
N GLY A 133 12.52 20.35 -29.52
CA GLY A 133 11.95 19.53 -30.59
C GLY A 133 11.37 18.21 -30.10
N LYS A 134 11.08 17.31 -31.04
CA LYS A 134 10.49 15.99 -30.76
C LYS A 134 11.22 15.21 -29.68
N GLY A 135 10.44 14.69 -28.74
CA GLY A 135 10.91 13.84 -27.66
C GLY A 135 11.79 14.55 -26.63
N VAL A 136 11.89 15.88 -26.64
CA VAL A 136 12.59 16.65 -25.60
C VAL A 136 11.61 17.09 -24.51
N GLN A 137 10.54 17.79 -24.89
CA GLN A 137 9.48 18.25 -23.98
C GLN A 137 8.09 18.07 -24.65
N LYS A 138 7.00 18.37 -23.94
CA LYS A 138 5.61 18.26 -24.45
C LYS A 138 4.86 19.59 -24.32
N GLY A 139 3.79 19.76 -25.09
CA GLY A 139 2.79 20.83 -24.85
C GLY A 139 3.11 22.21 -25.42
N VAL A 140 4.11 22.35 -26.29
CA VAL A 140 4.45 23.60 -27.02
C VAL A 140 4.61 23.32 -28.52
N ALA A 141 4.41 24.34 -29.36
CA ALA A 141 4.45 24.20 -30.82
C ALA A 141 5.74 23.53 -31.34
N ILE A 142 6.88 23.90 -30.75
CA ILE A 142 8.20 23.43 -31.18
C ILE A 142 8.40 21.92 -31.03
N THR A 143 7.52 21.19 -30.32
CA THR A 143 7.59 19.73 -30.25
C THR A 143 7.18 19.05 -31.56
N LEU A 144 6.55 19.78 -32.48
CA LEU A 144 6.25 19.33 -33.83
C LEU A 144 7.48 19.37 -34.74
N MET A 145 8.53 20.10 -34.36
CA MET A 145 9.78 20.21 -35.11
C MET A 145 10.74 19.07 -34.75
N GLU A 146 11.53 18.65 -35.73
CA GLU A 146 12.71 17.82 -35.49
C GLU A 146 13.69 18.48 -34.51
N ARG A 147 14.46 17.68 -33.77
CA ARG A 147 15.34 18.19 -32.72
C ARG A 147 16.34 19.22 -33.25
N PHE A 148 16.40 20.37 -32.60
CA PHE A 148 17.21 21.54 -33.00
C PHE A 148 17.89 22.19 -31.78
N PHE A 149 18.85 23.07 -32.05
CA PHE A 149 19.52 23.91 -31.04
C PHE A 149 19.29 25.38 -31.37
N ALA A 150 18.71 26.14 -30.43
CA ALA A 150 18.39 27.55 -30.61
C ALA A 150 19.24 28.42 -29.69
N ILE A 151 20.12 29.23 -30.28
CA ILE A 151 21.03 30.15 -29.60
C ILE A 151 20.21 31.32 -29.05
N PHE A 152 20.38 31.61 -27.77
CA PHE A 152 19.71 32.72 -27.10
C PHE A 152 20.66 33.70 -26.41
N ASN A 153 21.91 33.34 -26.16
CA ASN A 153 22.93 34.23 -25.61
C ASN A 153 24.34 33.79 -26.04
N ILE A 154 25.25 34.76 -26.17
CA ILE A 154 26.67 34.52 -26.48
C ILE A 154 27.53 35.31 -25.47
N ARG A 155 28.63 34.70 -25.02
CA ARG A 155 29.65 35.35 -24.19
C ARG A 155 31.01 35.22 -24.85
N ILE A 156 31.74 36.33 -24.97
CA ILE A 156 33.07 36.38 -25.61
C ILE A 156 34.03 37.03 -24.61
N ASP A 157 35.12 36.34 -24.29
CA ASP A 157 36.19 36.83 -23.40
C ASP A 157 35.63 37.49 -22.12
N GLY A 158 34.74 36.77 -21.43
CA GLY A 158 34.11 37.22 -20.21
C GLY A 158 32.87 38.11 -20.36
N SER A 159 32.58 38.68 -21.53
CA SER A 159 31.50 39.67 -21.74
C SER A 159 30.29 39.10 -22.49
N TRP A 160 29.08 39.37 -22.01
CA TRP A 160 27.81 39.02 -22.68
C TRP A 160 27.50 40.01 -23.79
N VAL A 161 27.10 39.51 -24.97
CA VAL A 161 26.89 40.36 -26.16
C VAL A 161 25.41 40.62 -26.43
N ASP A 162 25.13 41.77 -27.05
CA ASP A 162 23.79 42.07 -27.59
C ASP A 162 23.48 41.14 -28.78
N MET A 163 22.56 40.20 -28.56
CA MET A 163 22.16 39.21 -29.55
C MET A 163 21.59 39.79 -30.84
N ARG A 164 21.11 41.04 -30.87
CA ARG A 164 20.68 41.70 -32.12
C ARG A 164 21.82 41.83 -33.12
N ARG A 165 23.05 42.08 -32.64
CA ARG A 165 24.26 42.19 -33.47
C ARG A 165 24.68 40.83 -34.02
N TYR A 166 24.44 39.77 -33.25
CA TYR A 166 24.86 38.40 -33.54
C TYR A 166 23.72 37.53 -34.12
N LYS A 167 22.59 38.13 -34.53
CA LYS A 167 21.44 37.38 -35.05
C LYS A 167 21.79 36.51 -36.27
N ASN A 168 22.79 36.90 -37.05
CA ASN A 168 23.25 36.16 -38.23
C ASN A 168 24.27 35.06 -37.91
N CYS A 169 24.49 34.74 -36.63
CA CYS A 169 25.30 33.58 -36.21
C CYS A 169 24.41 32.34 -36.04
N TYR A 170 24.33 31.47 -37.06
CA TYR A 170 23.47 30.27 -37.10
C TYR A 170 23.94 29.27 -38.16
N LEU A 171 23.47 28.01 -38.10
CA LEU A 171 23.77 26.94 -39.07
C LEU A 171 22.47 26.14 -39.37
N PRO A 172 21.60 26.65 -40.27
CA PRO A 172 20.24 26.13 -40.43
C PRO A 172 20.23 24.72 -41.02
N GLU A 173 21.16 24.37 -41.92
CA GLU A 173 21.36 23.01 -42.44
C GLU A 173 21.70 21.97 -41.35
N HIS A 174 22.21 22.41 -40.20
CA HIS A 174 22.46 21.57 -39.03
C HIS A 174 21.41 21.73 -37.93
N ARG A 175 20.29 22.42 -38.21
CA ARG A 175 19.22 22.74 -37.24
C ARG A 175 19.74 23.53 -36.03
N ILE A 176 20.69 24.43 -36.28
CA ILE A 176 21.17 25.41 -35.31
C ILE A 176 20.63 26.78 -35.72
N TYR A 177 19.75 27.34 -34.92
CA TYR A 177 19.06 28.60 -35.20
C TYR A 177 19.42 29.66 -34.17
N ASN A 178 19.26 30.93 -34.51
CA ASN A 178 19.44 32.03 -33.57
C ASN A 178 18.11 32.72 -33.31
N LEU A 179 17.69 32.77 -32.04
CA LEU A 179 16.37 33.30 -31.69
C LEU A 179 16.20 34.78 -32.06
N ALA A 180 17.28 35.55 -32.13
CA ALA A 180 17.25 36.95 -32.53
C ALA A 180 16.96 37.17 -34.02
N GLN A 181 16.86 36.11 -34.84
CA GLN A 181 16.40 36.21 -36.24
C GLN A 181 14.88 36.30 -36.37
N TYR A 182 14.16 35.90 -35.31
CA TYR A 182 12.71 35.81 -35.29
C TYR A 182 12.14 37.00 -34.51
N LYS A 183 10.82 37.01 -34.30
CA LYS A 183 10.15 38.11 -33.59
C LYS A 183 10.76 38.34 -32.20
N THR A 184 11.28 39.55 -31.98
CA THR A 184 11.80 40.02 -30.69
C THR A 184 10.88 41.10 -30.11
N PHE A 185 11.00 41.31 -28.81
CA PHE A 185 10.25 42.32 -28.07
C PHE A 185 11.22 43.29 -27.39
N GLU A 186 10.76 44.49 -27.04
CA GLU A 186 11.59 45.48 -26.35
C GLU A 186 10.74 46.22 -25.31
N VAL A 187 11.31 46.47 -24.13
CA VAL A 187 10.68 47.26 -23.06
C VAL A 187 11.73 48.12 -22.36
N ASP A 188 11.32 49.33 -21.96
CA ASP A 188 12.10 50.20 -21.07
C ASP A 188 11.52 50.12 -19.66
N ILE A 189 12.37 49.90 -18.67
CA ILE A 189 11.96 49.77 -17.26
C ILE A 189 12.61 50.88 -16.45
N ASP A 190 11.78 51.69 -15.79
CA ASP A 190 12.20 52.63 -14.74
C ASP A 190 11.97 52.00 -13.37
N PHE A 191 13.04 51.57 -12.72
CA PHE A 191 12.98 50.89 -11.43
C PHE A 191 12.74 51.84 -10.25
N ARG A 192 12.73 53.17 -10.47
CA ARG A 192 12.33 54.16 -9.46
C ARG A 192 10.84 54.51 -9.53
N ALA A 193 10.15 54.10 -10.60
CA ALA A 193 8.71 54.27 -10.77
C ALA A 193 7.94 52.96 -10.52
N PRO A 194 6.62 53.00 -10.27
CA PRO A 194 5.79 51.79 -10.24
C PRO A 194 5.89 51.02 -11.56
N THR A 195 6.29 49.74 -11.49
CA THR A 195 6.52 48.89 -12.67
C THR A 195 5.26 48.22 -13.22
N THR A 196 4.07 48.59 -12.74
CA THR A 196 2.80 47.96 -13.13
C THR A 196 2.51 48.08 -14.62
N ALA A 197 2.65 49.27 -15.20
CA ALA A 197 2.33 49.49 -16.62
C ALA A 197 3.24 48.70 -17.56
N VAL A 198 4.55 48.64 -17.26
CA VAL A 198 5.49 47.84 -18.06
C VAL A 198 5.29 46.34 -17.85
N HIS A 199 4.90 45.92 -16.65
CA HIS A 199 4.53 44.53 -16.36
C HIS A 199 3.32 44.09 -17.18
N ASP A 200 2.28 44.93 -17.27
CA ASP A 200 1.09 44.65 -18.07
C ASP A 200 1.43 44.55 -19.56
N LEU A 201 2.29 45.43 -20.08
CA LEU A 201 2.80 45.34 -21.45
C LEU A 201 3.57 44.04 -21.70
N MET A 202 4.47 43.65 -20.79
CA MET A 202 5.19 42.38 -20.89
C MET A 202 4.23 41.18 -20.87
N ASN A 203 3.15 41.23 -20.08
CA ASN A 203 2.13 40.19 -20.05
C ASN A 203 1.35 40.12 -21.37
N GLN A 204 1.05 41.25 -22.01
CA GLN A 204 0.45 41.29 -23.35
C GLN A 204 1.35 40.62 -24.40
N TYR A 205 2.64 40.96 -24.43
CA TYR A 205 3.59 40.29 -25.33
C TYR A 205 3.72 38.79 -25.05
N THR A 206 3.70 38.42 -23.78
CA THR A 206 3.78 37.01 -23.38
C THR A 206 2.52 36.24 -23.79
N ALA A 207 1.34 36.87 -23.71
CA ALA A 207 0.09 36.31 -24.20
C ALA A 207 0.10 36.13 -25.73
N GLU A 208 0.70 37.06 -26.47
CA GLU A 208 0.88 36.91 -27.91
C GLU A 208 1.72 35.66 -28.25
N VAL A 209 2.87 35.49 -27.60
CA VAL A 209 3.73 34.29 -27.79
C VAL A 209 3.02 33.01 -27.36
N TYR A 210 2.18 33.11 -26.33
CA TYR A 210 1.42 31.99 -25.82
C TYR A 210 0.37 31.49 -26.82
N GLU A 211 -0.34 32.39 -27.51
CA GLU A 211 -1.34 31.99 -28.51
C GLU A 211 -0.68 31.36 -29.74
N LEU A 212 0.42 31.95 -30.22
CA LEU A 212 1.17 31.42 -31.35
C LEU A 212 2.67 31.66 -31.15
N CYS A 213 3.44 30.57 -31.03
CA CYS A 213 4.89 30.65 -30.89
C CYS A 213 5.52 31.27 -32.14
N PRO A 214 6.14 32.47 -32.08
CA PRO A 214 6.67 33.14 -33.26
C PRO A 214 7.86 32.39 -33.88
N PHE A 215 8.66 31.72 -33.06
CA PHE A 215 9.76 30.88 -33.53
C PHE A 215 9.22 29.63 -34.24
N GLY A 216 8.28 28.91 -33.64
CA GLY A 216 7.67 27.72 -34.25
C GLY A 216 6.99 28.04 -35.58
N ALA A 217 6.21 29.13 -35.64
CA ALA A 217 5.47 29.56 -36.82
C ALA A 217 6.35 29.85 -38.06
N ALA A 218 7.66 30.00 -37.90
CA ALA A 218 8.60 30.17 -39.01
C ALA A 218 8.96 28.85 -39.72
N PHE A 219 8.47 27.70 -39.22
CA PHE A 219 8.83 26.37 -39.72
C PHE A 219 7.60 25.53 -40.10
N THR A 220 7.85 24.43 -40.81
CA THR A 220 6.88 23.39 -41.13
C THR A 220 7.19 22.09 -40.38
N ASP A 221 6.16 21.31 -40.05
CA ASP A 221 6.31 19.98 -39.50
C ASP A 221 6.69 18.95 -40.59
N ASP A 222 6.89 17.70 -40.19
CA ASP A 222 7.23 16.58 -41.10
C ASP A 222 6.20 16.31 -42.20
N THR A 223 4.97 16.77 -41.99
CA THR A 223 3.88 16.60 -42.96
C THR A 223 3.79 17.78 -43.93
N GLY A 224 4.70 18.75 -43.81
CA GLY A 224 4.74 19.96 -44.62
C GLY A 224 3.75 21.04 -44.17
N ASN A 225 3.08 20.87 -43.02
CA ASN A 225 2.14 21.84 -42.49
C ASN A 225 2.87 22.90 -41.65
N PRO A 226 2.44 24.18 -41.67
CA PRO A 226 3.02 25.20 -40.79
C PRO A 226 2.91 24.80 -39.32
N VAL A 227 4.01 24.91 -38.58
CA VAL A 227 4.05 24.61 -37.14
C VAL A 227 3.23 25.66 -36.40
N SER A 228 2.03 25.29 -36.00
CA SER A 228 1.11 26.14 -35.24
C SER A 228 0.90 25.59 -33.84
N GLY A 229 0.89 26.48 -32.86
CA GLY A 229 0.66 26.13 -31.46
C GLY A 229 1.29 27.12 -30.50
N ARG A 230 1.17 26.79 -29.22
CA ARG A 230 1.51 27.69 -28.12
C ARG A 230 3.02 27.80 -27.87
N GLY A 231 3.49 28.99 -27.50
CA GLY A 231 4.83 29.23 -26.96
C GLY A 231 4.86 29.24 -25.43
N GLU A 232 6.05 29.10 -24.83
CA GLU A 232 6.19 29.07 -23.36
C GLU A 232 6.13 30.47 -22.73
N GLY A 233 6.86 31.43 -23.31
CA GLY A 233 6.99 32.78 -22.76
C GLY A 233 8.11 33.59 -23.41
N ILE A 234 8.67 34.54 -22.67
CA ILE A 234 9.73 35.45 -23.14
C ILE A 234 10.84 35.52 -22.09
N VAL A 235 12.11 35.51 -22.54
CA VAL A 235 13.29 35.84 -21.73
C VAL A 235 13.75 37.25 -22.10
N TRP A 236 13.83 38.10 -21.09
CA TRP A 236 14.20 39.51 -21.19
C TRP A 236 15.65 39.68 -20.74
N THR A 237 16.51 40.15 -21.64
CA THR A 237 17.93 40.40 -21.36
C THR A 237 18.22 41.89 -21.51
N MET A 238 18.91 42.48 -20.54
CA MET A 238 19.28 43.90 -20.59
C MET A 238 20.25 44.18 -21.73
N VAL A 239 20.09 45.30 -22.41
CA VAL A 239 21.01 45.75 -23.47
C VAL A 239 21.48 47.18 -23.23
N ARG A 240 22.65 47.52 -23.76
CA ARG A 240 23.17 48.90 -23.72
C ARG A 240 22.28 49.81 -24.56
N THR A 241 21.80 50.91 -23.96
CA THR A 241 20.96 51.91 -24.62
C THR A 241 21.41 53.33 -24.31
N PRO A 242 21.03 54.33 -25.15
CA PRO A 242 21.39 55.73 -24.95
C PRO A 242 20.83 56.38 -23.67
N TYR A 243 19.97 55.69 -22.90
CA TYR A 243 19.48 56.16 -21.60
C TYR A 243 20.37 55.73 -20.42
N MET A 244 21.45 54.96 -20.65
CA MET A 244 22.52 54.88 -19.67
C MET A 244 23.15 56.28 -19.60
N ASP A 245 22.76 57.03 -18.57
CA ASP A 245 23.07 58.44 -18.38
C ASP A 245 24.56 58.73 -18.61
N GLU A 246 24.90 59.37 -19.74
CA GLU A 246 26.28 59.77 -20.07
C GLU A 246 26.85 60.76 -19.03
N SER A 247 26.02 61.31 -18.14
CA SER A 247 26.42 62.22 -17.07
C SER A 247 26.72 61.54 -15.72
N ASP A 248 26.46 60.23 -15.62
CA ASP A 248 26.78 59.44 -14.43
C ASP A 248 27.89 58.46 -14.84
N ASP A 249 29.11 58.63 -14.32
CA ASP A 249 30.36 57.88 -14.64
C ASP A 249 30.28 56.35 -14.40
N ARG A 250 29.08 55.76 -14.33
CA ARG A 250 28.77 54.36 -14.04
C ARG A 250 28.82 53.53 -15.32
N GLN A 251 29.91 52.79 -15.51
CA GLN A 251 30.00 51.79 -16.58
C GLN A 251 29.18 50.54 -16.24
N PHE A 252 28.31 50.11 -17.16
CA PHE A 252 27.67 48.80 -17.09
C PHE A 252 28.71 47.70 -17.32
N ASP A 253 28.80 46.77 -16.38
CA ASP A 253 29.69 45.62 -16.45
C ASP A 253 29.05 44.52 -17.31
N ASP A 254 29.44 44.46 -18.59
CA ASP A 254 28.97 43.44 -19.55
C ASP A 254 29.38 42.02 -19.13
N THR A 255 30.20 41.83 -18.08
CA THR A 255 30.51 40.50 -17.56
C THR A 255 29.36 39.91 -16.73
N VAL A 256 28.41 40.75 -16.28
CA VAL A 256 27.23 40.34 -15.50
C VAL A 256 26.01 40.20 -16.41
N LEU A 257 25.43 38.99 -16.45
CA LEU A 257 24.20 38.74 -17.18
C LEU A 257 22.97 39.17 -16.36
N VAL A 258 22.31 40.24 -16.80
CA VAL A 258 21.06 40.71 -16.20
C VAL A 258 19.87 40.27 -17.05
N ASN A 259 19.13 39.27 -16.59
CA ASN A 259 17.96 38.77 -17.29
C ASN A 259 16.82 38.32 -16.35
N PHE A 260 15.61 38.25 -16.90
CA PHE A 260 14.43 37.66 -16.25
C PHE A 260 13.50 37.04 -17.29
N LYS A 261 12.43 36.37 -16.86
CA LYS A 261 11.46 35.72 -17.75
C LYS A 261 10.01 36.04 -17.39
N THR A 262 9.16 36.05 -18.40
CA THR A 262 7.69 36.05 -18.31
C THR A 262 7.14 34.80 -19.01
N LYS A 263 6.02 34.25 -18.53
CA LYS A 263 5.43 33.00 -19.03
C LYS A 263 3.93 33.19 -19.30
N GLY A 264 3.39 32.57 -20.34
CA GLY A 264 1.96 32.71 -20.70
C GLY A 264 1.03 32.09 -19.66
N GLU A 265 -0.25 32.48 -19.62
CA GLU A 265 -1.17 32.11 -18.52
C GLU A 265 -1.19 30.62 -18.19
N LYS A 266 -1.20 29.67 -19.15
CA LYS A 266 -1.03 28.24 -18.78
C LYS A 266 0.40 27.84 -18.43
N PHE A 267 1.46 28.49 -18.88
CA PHE A 267 2.81 28.20 -18.36
C PHE A 267 3.10 28.91 -17.03
N ALA A 268 2.32 29.93 -16.70
CA ALA A 268 2.24 30.60 -15.41
C ALA A 268 1.29 29.90 -14.43
N ALA A 269 0.21 29.27 -14.93
CA ALA A 269 -0.89 28.63 -14.19
C ALA A 269 -1.05 27.10 -14.40
N VAL A 270 -0.10 26.43 -15.08
CA VAL A 270 0.12 24.96 -15.04
C VAL A 270 1.26 24.57 -14.10
N ALA A 271 1.99 25.52 -13.52
CA ALA A 271 2.05 25.44 -12.06
C ALA A 271 0.59 25.62 -11.67
N HIS A 272 -0.14 24.58 -11.23
CA HIS A 272 -1.43 24.87 -10.61
C HIS A 272 -1.11 25.96 -9.59
N ALA A 273 -1.47 27.21 -9.89
CA ALA A 273 -1.54 28.23 -8.90
C ALA A 273 -2.69 27.68 -8.07
N PRO A 274 -2.38 27.03 -6.96
CA PRO A 274 -3.42 26.50 -6.11
C PRO A 274 -4.37 27.65 -5.82
N LYS A 275 -5.66 27.34 -5.80
CA LYS A 275 -6.70 28.33 -5.50
C LYS A 275 -6.28 29.09 -4.25
N GLU A 276 -6.46 30.42 -4.26
CA GLU A 276 -6.19 31.26 -3.10
C GLU A 276 -6.65 30.56 -1.83
N THR A 277 -5.69 30.34 -0.93
CA THR A 277 -5.99 29.82 0.40
C THR A 277 -6.85 30.87 1.09
N LYS A 278 -8.16 30.61 1.16
CA LYS A 278 -9.11 31.45 1.91
C LYS A 278 -8.56 31.66 3.31
N ASN A 279 -8.46 32.91 3.76
CA ASN A 279 -7.98 33.37 5.07
C ASN A 279 -7.91 32.25 6.12
N VAL A 280 -6.74 31.60 6.20
CA VAL A 280 -6.46 30.58 7.21
C VAL A 280 -5.87 31.29 8.41
N ASP A 281 -6.45 31.09 9.59
CA ASP A 281 -5.96 31.64 10.86
C ASP A 281 -4.51 31.15 11.10
N PRO A 282 -3.51 32.04 11.32
CA PRO A 282 -2.08 31.69 11.36
C PRO A 282 -1.63 30.74 12.48
N ALA A 283 -2.51 30.37 13.42
CA ALA A 283 -2.16 29.58 14.59
C ALA A 283 -2.27 28.05 14.33
N ALA A 284 -1.16 27.46 13.86
CA ALA A 284 -0.79 26.02 13.91
C ALA A 284 -1.43 25.03 12.91
N ALA A 285 -0.59 24.08 12.44
CA ALA A 285 -0.84 22.89 11.60
C ALA A 285 -1.59 23.07 10.27
N SER A 286 -2.73 23.76 10.26
CA SER A 286 -3.58 23.99 9.08
C SER A 286 -2.93 24.86 8.01
N ALA A 287 -2.10 25.84 8.39
CA ALA A 287 -1.46 26.75 7.43
C ALA A 287 -0.31 26.09 6.65
N ALA A 288 0.47 25.21 7.31
CA ALA A 288 1.53 24.45 6.65
C ALA A 288 0.97 23.37 5.71
N GLU A 289 -0.17 22.76 6.06
CA GLU A 289 -0.92 21.87 5.18
C GLU A 289 -1.51 22.62 3.98
N ALA A 290 -2.10 23.79 4.21
CA ALA A 290 -2.59 24.66 3.14
C ALA A 290 -1.45 25.12 2.21
N PHE A 291 -0.27 25.44 2.75
CA PHE A 291 0.92 25.75 1.96
C PHE A 291 1.44 24.54 1.18
N ALA A 292 1.40 23.33 1.75
CA ALA A 292 1.85 22.13 1.05
C ALA A 292 0.89 21.75 -0.10
N ASP A 293 -0.42 21.83 0.13
CA ASP A 293 -1.43 21.68 -0.93
C ASP A 293 -1.31 22.80 -1.98
N TYR A 294 -0.88 24.00 -1.53
CA TYR A 294 -0.55 25.10 -2.41
C TYR A 294 0.65 24.74 -3.31
N ALA A 295 1.77 24.38 -2.71
CA ALA A 295 3.04 24.29 -3.39
C ALA A 295 3.25 23.00 -4.20
N LEU A 296 2.45 21.94 -3.99
CA LEU A 296 2.66 20.61 -4.58
C LEU A 296 1.70 20.28 -5.74
N ALA A 297 1.80 21.06 -6.82
CA ALA A 297 1.10 20.77 -8.07
C ALA A 297 1.67 19.56 -8.84
N GLU A 298 0.85 18.88 -9.65
CA GLU A 298 1.24 17.74 -10.50
C GLU A 298 2.51 18.02 -11.33
N ARG A 299 2.60 19.21 -11.94
CA ARG A 299 3.75 19.65 -12.74
C ARG A 299 5.06 19.72 -11.94
N ARG A 300 5.02 20.04 -10.65
CA ARG A 300 6.22 20.11 -9.80
C ARG A 300 6.79 18.71 -9.54
N TYR A 301 5.94 17.70 -9.53
CA TYR A 301 6.39 16.30 -9.53
C TYR A 301 7.01 15.89 -10.88
N GLU A 302 6.42 16.30 -12.00
CA GLU A 302 6.99 16.04 -13.33
C GLU A 302 8.39 16.67 -13.49
N GLN A 303 8.58 17.92 -13.04
CA GLN A 303 9.88 18.58 -13.04
C GLN A 303 10.92 17.85 -12.17
N GLY A 304 10.49 17.28 -11.04
CA GLY A 304 11.36 16.46 -10.21
C GLY A 304 11.78 15.16 -10.90
N VAL A 305 10.89 14.58 -11.72
CA VAL A 305 11.21 13.40 -12.54
C VAL A 305 12.21 13.77 -13.63
N GLU A 306 11.97 14.87 -14.36
CA GLU A 306 12.89 15.40 -15.37
C GLU A 306 14.30 15.66 -14.77
N TYR A 307 14.37 16.20 -13.56
CA TYR A 307 15.63 16.39 -12.84
C TYR A 307 16.34 15.06 -12.56
N LEU A 308 15.63 14.04 -12.08
CA LEU A 308 16.23 12.73 -11.81
C LEU A 308 16.69 12.02 -13.07
N GLU A 309 15.93 12.14 -14.16
CA GLU A 309 16.31 11.61 -15.47
C GLU A 309 17.60 12.27 -15.98
N SER A 310 17.76 13.58 -15.73
CA SER A 310 19.00 14.30 -16.03
C SER A 310 20.19 13.81 -15.18
N GLU A 311 19.97 13.49 -13.90
CA GLU A 311 20.98 12.93 -13.01
C GLU A 311 21.38 11.49 -13.42
N GLN A 312 20.41 10.67 -13.83
CA GLN A 312 20.67 9.33 -14.37
C GLN A 312 21.49 9.40 -15.67
N ALA A 313 21.14 10.32 -16.58
CA ALA A 313 21.90 10.57 -17.80
C ALA A 313 23.35 10.99 -17.50
N ARG A 314 23.56 11.85 -16.49
CA ARG A 314 24.88 12.26 -16.02
C ARG A 314 25.73 11.07 -15.54
N GLU A 315 25.11 10.10 -14.87
CA GLU A 315 25.77 8.88 -14.39
C GLU A 315 25.91 7.80 -15.47
N GLY A 316 25.40 8.03 -16.70
CA GLY A 316 25.36 7.02 -17.76
C GLY A 316 24.44 5.85 -17.43
N GLN A 317 23.48 6.06 -16.52
CA GLN A 317 22.48 5.08 -16.14
C GLN A 317 21.30 5.13 -17.13
N PRO A 318 20.54 4.03 -17.27
CA PRO A 318 19.31 4.04 -18.05
C PRO A 318 18.36 5.10 -17.48
N ILE A 319 17.87 5.99 -18.34
CA ILE A 319 16.87 6.99 -17.97
C ILE A 319 15.59 6.23 -17.60
N ASN A 320 15.28 6.25 -16.32
CA ASN A 320 14.11 5.61 -15.74
C ASN A 320 13.67 6.45 -14.55
N GLY A 321 12.88 7.49 -14.85
CA GLY A 321 12.37 8.49 -13.90
C GLY A 321 11.53 7.93 -12.74
N TYR A 322 11.38 6.60 -12.66
CA TYR A 322 10.62 5.87 -11.65
C TYR A 322 11.47 4.88 -10.82
N ASP A 323 12.82 5.02 -10.81
CA ASP A 323 13.67 4.20 -9.93
C ASP A 323 13.43 4.56 -8.45
N TYR A 324 12.90 3.61 -7.69
CA TYR A 324 12.59 3.76 -6.26
C TYR A 324 13.80 4.15 -5.40
N LYS A 325 15.03 3.83 -5.83
CA LYS A 325 16.25 4.25 -5.11
C LYS A 325 16.43 5.76 -5.09
N LEU A 326 15.81 6.47 -6.04
CA LEU A 326 15.89 7.91 -6.19
C LEU A 326 14.78 8.66 -5.42
N THR A 327 13.85 7.96 -4.77
CA THR A 327 12.71 8.56 -4.04
C THR A 327 13.18 9.58 -2.99
N GLY A 328 14.26 9.29 -2.26
CA GLY A 328 14.82 10.24 -1.28
C GLY A 328 15.39 11.50 -1.94
N ALA A 329 16.05 11.36 -3.09
CA ALA A 329 16.58 12.47 -3.87
C ALA A 329 15.44 13.30 -4.50
N PHE A 330 14.40 12.62 -5.00
CA PHE A 330 13.17 13.22 -5.52
C PHE A 330 12.49 14.14 -4.50
N ILE A 331 12.16 13.59 -3.33
CA ILE A 331 11.44 14.33 -2.27
C ILE A 331 12.28 15.53 -1.83
N LYS A 332 13.60 15.35 -1.68
CA LYS A 332 14.52 16.43 -1.32
C LYS A 332 14.52 17.54 -2.36
N TRP A 333 14.55 17.19 -3.65
CA TRP A 333 14.53 18.15 -4.75
C TRP A 333 13.20 18.92 -4.78
N VAL A 334 12.07 18.20 -4.81
CA VAL A 334 10.72 18.80 -4.86
C VAL A 334 10.48 19.73 -3.67
N THR A 335 10.92 19.33 -2.47
CA THR A 335 10.79 20.16 -1.26
C THR A 335 11.58 21.47 -1.38
N ASN A 336 12.82 21.39 -1.86
CA ASN A 336 13.68 22.57 -2.00
C ASN A 336 13.17 23.50 -3.09
N ASP A 337 12.72 22.95 -4.21
CA ASP A 337 12.19 23.70 -5.34
C ASP A 337 10.89 24.43 -4.95
N ALA A 338 9.95 23.73 -4.30
CA ALA A 338 8.71 24.32 -3.80
C ALA A 338 8.95 25.50 -2.83
N ILE A 339 9.88 25.36 -1.89
CA ILE A 339 10.22 26.43 -0.93
C ILE A 339 10.89 27.61 -1.63
N LYS A 340 11.75 27.34 -2.62
CA LYS A 340 12.46 28.38 -3.36
C LYS A 340 11.51 29.18 -4.25
N GLU A 341 10.63 28.51 -4.99
CA GLU A 341 9.73 29.17 -5.92
C GLU A 341 8.56 29.89 -5.21
N GLU A 342 8.03 29.32 -4.12
CA GLU A 342 6.82 29.82 -3.43
C GLU A 342 7.12 30.53 -2.09
N ARG A 343 8.35 31.03 -1.90
CA ARG A 343 8.77 31.70 -0.66
C ARG A 343 7.82 32.80 -0.21
N ASN A 344 7.37 33.63 -1.14
CA ASN A 344 6.49 34.77 -0.85
C ASN A 344 5.13 34.32 -0.28
N GLU A 345 4.60 33.19 -0.76
CA GLU A 345 3.33 32.66 -0.27
C GLU A 345 3.47 32.01 1.11
N MET A 346 4.58 31.30 1.33
CA MET A 346 4.93 30.76 2.64
C MET A 346 4.99 31.88 3.70
N GLU A 347 5.63 33.01 3.35
CA GLU A 347 5.72 34.19 4.20
C GLU A 347 4.35 34.86 4.39
N ARG A 348 3.53 34.97 3.34
CA ARG A 348 2.15 35.48 3.42
C ARG A 348 1.28 34.69 4.40
N LEU A 349 1.44 33.36 4.42
CA LEU A 349 0.71 32.46 5.31
C LEU A 349 1.29 32.35 6.72
N GLY A 350 2.42 33.02 7.00
CA GLY A 350 3.09 32.96 8.30
C GLY A 350 3.65 31.57 8.65
N VAL A 351 3.95 30.73 7.64
CA VAL A 351 4.42 29.36 7.85
C VAL A 351 5.94 29.34 8.03
N PRO A 352 6.47 28.84 9.16
CA PRO A 352 7.91 28.64 9.32
C PRO A 352 8.44 27.61 8.31
N GLU A 353 9.58 27.89 7.65
CA GLU A 353 10.18 27.00 6.64
C GLU A 353 10.38 25.56 7.16
N ARG A 354 10.72 25.41 8.45
CA ARG A 354 10.85 24.10 9.11
C ARG A 354 9.56 23.29 9.05
N ASP A 355 8.42 23.93 9.29
CA ASP A 355 7.12 23.26 9.29
C ASP A 355 6.66 22.95 7.87
N ALA A 356 6.89 23.85 6.91
CA ALA A 356 6.67 23.60 5.49
C ALA A 356 7.46 22.38 4.99
N ARG A 357 8.77 22.31 5.31
CA ARG A 357 9.64 21.16 4.99
C ARG A 357 9.11 19.85 5.57
N ARG A 358 8.64 19.88 6.82
CA ARG A 358 8.12 18.69 7.50
C ARG A 358 6.84 18.17 6.83
N VAL A 359 5.91 19.06 6.48
CA VAL A 359 4.63 18.68 5.87
C VAL A 359 4.81 18.25 4.42
N ILE A 360 5.59 18.98 3.62
CA ILE A 360 5.89 18.58 2.23
C ILE A 360 6.61 17.23 2.19
N GLY A 361 7.60 17.02 3.09
CA GLY A 361 8.33 15.76 3.18
C GLY A 361 7.50 14.57 3.68
N SER A 362 6.32 14.80 4.29
CA SER A 362 5.40 13.74 4.74
C SER A 362 4.20 13.53 3.81
N CYS A 363 4.02 14.39 2.80
CA CYS A 363 3.02 14.25 1.74
C CYS A 363 3.37 13.13 0.75
N ASP A 364 3.27 11.89 1.22
CA ASP A 364 3.50 10.64 0.48
C ASP A 364 2.43 10.36 -0.59
N ARG A 365 1.33 11.13 -0.58
CA ARG A 365 0.11 10.89 -1.36
C ARG A 365 0.28 11.04 -2.88
N GLY A 366 1.06 12.01 -3.34
CA GLY A 366 1.34 12.20 -4.77
C GLY A 366 2.39 11.22 -5.30
N VAL A 367 3.41 10.94 -4.48
CA VAL A 367 4.60 10.17 -4.86
C VAL A 367 4.28 8.69 -5.08
N ALA A 368 3.48 8.05 -4.22
CA ALA A 368 3.10 6.65 -4.41
C ALA A 368 2.19 6.41 -5.62
N GLN A 369 1.40 7.42 -6.01
CA GLN A 369 0.46 7.37 -7.12
C GLN A 369 1.13 7.70 -8.47
N LEU A 370 2.09 8.63 -8.49
CA LEU A 370 2.93 8.96 -9.66
C LEU A 370 4.07 7.97 -9.90
N LEU A 371 4.75 7.49 -8.84
CA LEU A 371 5.91 6.61 -8.98
C LEU A 371 5.57 5.16 -9.34
N GLY A 372 4.29 4.83 -9.48
CA GLY A 372 3.86 3.46 -9.76
C GLY A 372 4.51 2.46 -8.81
N MET A 373 4.76 2.87 -7.54
CA MET A 373 5.36 2.01 -6.52
C MET A 373 4.66 0.68 -6.61
N ASP A 374 5.44 -0.39 -6.78
CA ASP A 374 4.96 -1.70 -7.19
C ASP A 374 4.04 -2.28 -6.10
N VAL A 375 2.78 -1.83 -6.09
CA VAL A 375 1.65 -2.42 -5.38
C VAL A 375 1.67 -3.93 -5.64
N HIS A 376 2.24 -4.35 -6.77
CA HIS A 376 2.31 -5.74 -7.16
C HIS A 376 3.45 -6.48 -6.46
N ALA A 377 4.61 -5.91 -6.14
CA ALA A 377 5.68 -6.61 -5.41
C ALA A 377 5.30 -6.87 -3.96
N VAL A 378 4.91 -5.83 -3.21
CA VAL A 378 4.52 -5.98 -1.80
C VAL A 378 3.29 -6.88 -1.69
N TYR A 379 2.27 -6.66 -2.52
CA TYR A 379 1.10 -7.55 -2.54
C TYR A 379 1.49 -8.99 -2.92
N ARG A 380 2.38 -9.22 -3.90
CA ARG A 380 2.84 -10.58 -4.25
C ARG A 380 3.53 -11.26 -3.07
N ILE A 381 4.35 -10.52 -2.32
CA ILE A 381 5.01 -11.03 -1.11
C ILE A 381 3.98 -11.36 -0.05
N LEU A 382 3.07 -10.42 0.27
CA LEU A 382 2.00 -10.63 1.26
C LEU A 382 1.09 -11.81 0.89
N ARG A 383 0.77 -11.97 -0.40
CA ARG A 383 0.04 -13.13 -0.91
C ARG A 383 0.84 -14.41 -0.69
N LYS A 384 2.15 -14.41 -0.96
CA LYS A 384 2.98 -15.59 -0.75
C LYS A 384 3.11 -15.96 0.73
N VAL A 385 3.16 -14.96 1.60
CA VAL A 385 3.06 -15.12 3.06
C VAL A 385 1.69 -15.70 3.44
N SER A 386 0.61 -15.25 2.80
CA SER A 386 -0.74 -15.79 3.01
C SER A 386 -0.87 -17.24 2.55
N ASP A 387 -0.33 -17.59 1.36
CA ASP A 387 -0.24 -18.97 0.88
C ASP A 387 0.47 -19.86 1.91
N TYR A 388 1.63 -19.39 2.42
CA TYR A 388 2.41 -20.11 3.43
C TYR A 388 1.66 -20.22 4.76
N ALA A 389 1.03 -19.14 5.22
CA ALA A 389 0.24 -19.14 6.45
C ALA A 389 -0.88 -20.19 6.39
N LEU A 390 -1.60 -20.27 5.27
CA LEU A 390 -2.68 -21.23 5.10
C LEU A 390 -2.15 -22.67 4.98
N GLU A 391 -1.14 -22.91 4.16
CA GLU A 391 -0.54 -24.23 3.94
C GLU A 391 0.11 -24.79 5.22
N THR A 392 0.70 -23.92 6.04
CA THR A 392 1.39 -24.31 7.28
C THR A 392 0.42 -24.52 8.44
N TYR A 393 -0.52 -23.59 8.62
CA TYR A 393 -1.39 -23.56 9.79
C TYR A 393 -2.58 -24.51 9.67
N TYR A 394 -3.18 -24.65 8.49
CA TYR A 394 -4.32 -25.52 8.27
C TYR A 394 -3.88 -26.88 7.71
N SER A 395 -4.56 -27.94 8.11
CA SER A 395 -4.29 -29.28 7.57
C SER A 395 -4.99 -29.51 6.22
N GLU A 396 -6.09 -28.80 5.99
CA GLU A 396 -6.92 -28.92 4.79
C GLU A 396 -7.63 -27.57 4.54
N VAL A 397 -7.64 -27.14 3.28
CA VAL A 397 -8.37 -25.95 2.80
C VAL A 397 -9.28 -26.41 1.66
N TYR A 398 -10.60 -26.36 1.88
CA TYR A 398 -11.61 -26.70 0.88
C TYR A 398 -12.18 -25.43 0.24
N LEU A 399 -12.20 -25.39 -1.09
CA LEU A 399 -12.65 -24.25 -1.88
C LEU A 399 -13.87 -24.63 -2.71
N GLU A 400 -14.87 -23.77 -2.71
CA GLU A 400 -16.12 -23.96 -3.46
C GLU A 400 -16.59 -22.64 -4.09
N GLY A 401 -17.29 -22.72 -5.23
CA GLY A 401 -17.87 -21.55 -5.91
C GLY A 401 -16.85 -20.67 -6.66
N LEU A 402 -15.65 -21.17 -6.95
CA LEU A 402 -14.58 -20.40 -7.62
C LEU A 402 -15.01 -19.83 -8.98
N GLN A 403 -15.94 -20.49 -9.67
CA GLN A 403 -16.52 -20.04 -10.95
C GLN A 403 -17.36 -18.75 -10.83
N ASN A 404 -17.80 -18.38 -9.62
CA ASN A 404 -18.62 -17.20 -9.38
C ASN A 404 -17.81 -15.89 -9.39
N VAL A 405 -16.47 -15.99 -9.42
CA VAL A 405 -15.57 -14.84 -9.42
C VAL A 405 -15.10 -14.56 -10.84
N PRO A 406 -15.54 -13.46 -11.48
CA PRO A 406 -15.10 -13.11 -12.82
C PRO A 406 -13.61 -12.71 -12.83
N LYS A 407 -12.94 -13.02 -13.95
CA LYS A 407 -11.53 -12.69 -14.17
C LYS A 407 -11.30 -11.18 -14.34
N ASP A 408 -12.13 -10.53 -15.17
CA ASP A 408 -11.91 -9.17 -15.68
C ASP A 408 -13.16 -8.28 -15.51
N ALA A 409 -13.64 -8.10 -14.27
CA ALA A 409 -14.79 -7.23 -13.95
C ALA A 409 -14.63 -6.52 -12.61
N ALA A 410 -15.17 -5.30 -12.47
CA ALA A 410 -15.25 -4.60 -11.19
C ALA A 410 -15.98 -5.45 -10.16
N LEU A 411 -15.34 -5.68 -9.01
CA LEU A 411 -15.79 -6.67 -8.04
C LEU A 411 -15.67 -6.15 -6.60
N ILE A 412 -16.74 -6.27 -5.83
CA ILE A 412 -16.72 -6.12 -4.37
C ILE A 412 -16.90 -7.51 -3.77
N VAL A 413 -15.90 -8.02 -3.05
CA VAL A 413 -16.02 -9.26 -2.29
C VAL A 413 -16.42 -8.95 -0.85
N THR A 414 -17.45 -9.64 -0.35
CA THR A 414 -18.01 -9.44 0.98
C THR A 414 -17.85 -10.69 1.86
N PRO A 415 -16.64 -10.93 2.42
CA PRO A 415 -16.38 -12.06 3.31
C PRO A 415 -16.97 -11.86 4.72
N CYS A 416 -17.41 -12.94 5.38
CA CYS A 416 -17.61 -12.92 6.83
C CYS A 416 -16.28 -12.73 7.58
N HIS A 417 -16.32 -12.20 8.81
CA HIS A 417 -15.14 -11.79 9.59
C HIS A 417 -15.11 -12.44 10.98
N HIS A 418 -14.48 -13.61 11.08
CA HIS A 418 -14.45 -14.41 12.31
C HIS A 418 -13.04 -14.64 12.87
N ASN A 419 -11.99 -14.29 12.15
CA ASN A 419 -10.60 -14.64 12.48
C ASN A 419 -9.58 -13.53 12.11
N GLU A 420 -10.01 -12.27 12.18
CA GLU A 420 -9.19 -11.07 12.00
C GLU A 420 -8.30 -11.12 10.73
N LEU A 421 -6.98 -10.98 10.90
CA LEU A 421 -6.01 -10.97 9.79
C LEU A 421 -6.01 -12.28 8.99
N ILE A 422 -6.40 -13.40 9.60
CA ILE A 422 -6.42 -14.69 8.91
C ILE A 422 -7.54 -14.75 7.86
N ASP A 423 -8.65 -14.03 8.05
CA ASP A 423 -9.68 -13.93 7.01
C ASP A 423 -9.15 -13.17 5.79
N VAL A 424 -8.38 -12.09 6.02
CA VAL A 424 -7.74 -11.30 4.95
C VAL A 424 -6.70 -12.14 4.20
N ALA A 425 -5.86 -12.87 4.92
CA ALA A 425 -4.89 -13.80 4.32
C ALA A 425 -5.59 -14.90 3.53
N THR A 426 -6.69 -15.44 4.06
CA THR A 426 -7.51 -16.45 3.40
C THR A 426 -8.05 -15.94 2.08
N LEU A 427 -8.63 -14.74 2.06
CA LEU A 427 -9.14 -14.14 0.84
C LEU A 427 -8.02 -13.87 -0.18
N ALA A 428 -6.88 -13.32 0.26
CA ALA A 428 -5.75 -13.02 -0.62
C ALA A 428 -5.13 -14.27 -1.28
N ALA A 429 -5.12 -15.40 -0.56
CA ALA A 429 -4.59 -16.68 -1.02
C ALA A 429 -5.57 -17.47 -1.90
N THR A 430 -6.87 -17.39 -1.61
CA THR A 430 -7.88 -18.28 -2.23
C THR A 430 -8.66 -17.64 -3.37
N ILE A 431 -8.59 -16.32 -3.56
CA ILE A 431 -9.36 -15.64 -4.61
C ILE A 431 -8.99 -16.18 -6.02
N PRO A 432 -9.99 -16.55 -6.84
CA PRO A 432 -9.78 -17.00 -8.22
C PRO A 432 -8.94 -16.03 -9.05
N HIS A 433 -8.23 -16.58 -10.03
CA HIS A 433 -7.35 -15.84 -10.95
C HIS A 433 -6.24 -15.02 -10.27
N ARG A 434 -6.00 -15.23 -8.96
CA ARG A 434 -5.02 -14.46 -8.17
C ARG A 434 -5.23 -12.95 -8.35
N ARG A 435 -6.49 -12.51 -8.38
CA ARG A 435 -6.84 -11.08 -8.40
C ARG A 435 -6.34 -10.39 -7.13
N LYS A 436 -6.00 -9.10 -7.23
CA LYS A 436 -5.53 -8.30 -6.08
C LYS A 436 -6.75 -7.74 -5.37
N VAL A 437 -6.81 -7.94 -4.06
CA VAL A 437 -7.93 -7.56 -3.19
C VAL A 437 -7.51 -6.35 -2.36
N PHE A 438 -8.12 -5.22 -2.67
CA PHE A 438 -7.91 -3.95 -1.97
C PHE A 438 -8.90 -3.87 -0.81
N CYS A 439 -8.47 -4.35 0.36
CA CYS A 439 -9.35 -4.41 1.54
C CYS A 439 -9.53 -3.04 2.19
N TRP A 440 -10.75 -2.80 2.69
CA TRP A 440 -10.99 -1.69 3.61
C TRP A 440 -10.34 -2.00 4.97
N ALA A 441 -9.44 -1.12 5.43
CA ALA A 441 -8.67 -1.31 6.66
C ALA A 441 -8.85 -0.12 7.62
N LYS A 442 -8.85 -0.39 8.93
CA LYS A 442 -9.07 0.65 9.96
C LYS A 442 -8.03 1.77 9.83
N SER A 443 -8.48 3.02 9.74
CA SER A 443 -7.61 4.19 9.53
C SER A 443 -6.52 4.34 10.60
N THR A 444 -6.78 3.98 11.86
CA THR A 444 -5.78 4.03 12.93
C THR A 444 -4.61 3.08 12.70
N THR A 445 -4.82 1.98 11.97
CA THR A 445 -3.78 1.01 11.65
C THR A 445 -2.74 1.59 10.69
N PHE A 446 -3.14 2.57 9.86
CA PHE A 446 -2.23 3.28 8.96
C PHE A 446 -1.26 4.23 9.70
N LYS A 447 -1.54 4.60 10.96
CA LYS A 447 -0.65 5.45 11.76
C LYS A 447 0.59 4.70 12.30
N VAL A 448 0.60 3.37 12.23
CA VAL A 448 1.73 2.55 12.66
C VAL A 448 2.75 2.53 11.52
N PRO A 449 4.01 3.01 11.68
CA PRO A 449 4.89 3.29 10.55
C PRO A 449 5.09 2.13 9.55
N VAL A 450 5.51 0.96 10.04
CA VAL A 450 5.77 -0.21 9.19
C VAL A 450 4.47 -0.80 8.65
N LEU A 451 3.45 -0.93 9.51
CA LEU A 451 2.19 -1.56 9.13
C LEU A 451 1.37 -0.67 8.18
N GLY A 452 1.38 0.64 8.38
CA GLY A 452 0.78 1.63 7.52
C GLY A 452 1.43 1.68 6.15
N TRP A 453 2.77 1.60 6.09
CA TRP A 453 3.48 1.45 4.82
C TRP A 453 3.10 0.15 4.08
N ILE A 454 3.01 -0.99 4.78
CA ILE A 454 2.57 -2.27 4.19
C ILE A 454 1.13 -2.17 3.68
N LEU A 455 0.23 -1.56 4.45
CA LEU A 455 -1.18 -1.38 4.08
C LEU A 455 -1.33 -0.48 2.86
N ALA A 456 -0.69 0.69 2.84
CA ALA A 456 -0.67 1.59 1.70
C ALA A 456 -0.07 0.91 0.46
N SER A 457 1.06 0.21 0.63
CA SER A 457 1.73 -0.51 -0.46
C SER A 457 0.97 -1.74 -0.96
N SER A 458 0.05 -2.30 -0.17
CA SER A 458 -0.85 -3.36 -0.63
C SER A 458 -2.13 -2.84 -1.29
N GLY A 459 -2.32 -1.50 -1.29
CA GLY A 459 -3.50 -0.81 -1.80
C GLY A 459 -4.73 -0.91 -0.90
N ALA A 460 -4.54 -1.19 0.40
CA ALA A 460 -5.63 -1.14 1.36
C ALA A 460 -6.21 0.28 1.47
N ILE A 461 -7.54 0.38 1.57
CA ILE A 461 -8.24 1.67 1.60
C ILE A 461 -8.59 2.01 3.05
N PRO A 462 -8.17 3.17 3.60
CA PRO A 462 -8.45 3.53 4.99
C PRO A 462 -9.93 3.82 5.22
N VAL A 463 -10.54 3.14 6.20
CA VAL A 463 -11.91 3.36 6.67
C VAL A 463 -11.92 3.78 8.14
N ARG A 464 -12.69 4.82 8.46
CA ARG A 464 -12.97 5.23 9.85
C ARG A 464 -14.14 4.37 10.36
N ARG A 465 -13.86 3.46 11.30
CA ARG A 465 -14.87 2.59 11.92
C ARG A 465 -15.50 3.33 13.10
N ASN A 466 -16.77 3.73 12.95
CA ASN A 466 -17.58 4.48 13.94
C ASN A 466 -17.01 5.88 14.29
N PRO A 467 -17.86 6.91 14.45
CA PRO A 467 -17.43 8.20 14.94
C PRO A 467 -17.18 8.07 16.44
N ASP A 468 -15.91 8.07 16.86
CA ASP A 468 -15.62 8.54 18.21
C ASP A 468 -16.29 9.92 18.35
N LYS A 469 -16.96 10.14 19.49
CA LYS A 469 -17.83 11.30 19.79
C LYS A 469 -17.17 12.69 19.65
N ALA A 470 -15.94 12.78 19.20
CA ALA A 470 -15.19 14.02 19.02
C ALA A 470 -15.21 14.58 17.58
N ASP A 471 -15.39 13.75 16.53
CA ASP A 471 -15.16 14.19 15.14
C ASP A 471 -16.30 13.78 14.17
N ALA A 472 -17.54 14.12 14.49
CA ALA A 472 -18.74 13.74 13.73
C ALA A 472 -18.95 14.50 12.38
N GLY A 473 -17.90 15.10 11.80
CA GLY A 473 -18.07 16.09 10.72
C GLY A 473 -17.31 15.86 9.39
N THR A 474 -16.34 14.96 9.28
CA THR A 474 -15.57 14.77 8.02
C THR A 474 -15.98 13.52 7.25
N SER A 475 -16.40 13.71 5.99
CA SER A 475 -17.10 12.72 5.17
C SER A 475 -16.24 11.50 4.79
N ASN A 476 -16.89 10.33 4.69
CA ASN A 476 -16.32 9.11 4.06
C ASN A 476 -16.13 9.27 2.53
N ALA A 477 -16.18 10.50 1.98
CA ALA A 477 -16.05 10.75 0.55
C ALA A 477 -14.73 10.24 -0.01
N ALA A 478 -13.61 10.39 0.72
CA ALA A 478 -12.31 9.88 0.29
C ALA A 478 -12.28 8.34 0.16
N LEU A 479 -12.97 7.62 1.06
CA LEU A 479 -13.11 6.16 1.01
C LEU A 479 -13.86 5.73 -0.24
N PHE A 480 -15.01 6.36 -0.49
CA PHE A 480 -15.86 6.02 -1.64
C PHE A 480 -15.23 6.45 -2.97
N ALA A 481 -14.55 7.60 -3.02
CA ALA A 481 -13.80 8.04 -4.21
C ALA A 481 -12.65 7.07 -4.55
N ALA A 482 -11.86 6.65 -3.56
CA ALA A 482 -10.80 5.66 -3.76
C ALA A 482 -11.35 4.30 -4.19
N THR A 483 -12.48 3.88 -3.59
CA THR A 483 -13.16 2.63 -3.95
C THR A 483 -13.67 2.67 -5.39
N THR A 484 -14.32 3.77 -5.77
CA THR A 484 -14.84 4.01 -7.13
C THR A 484 -13.71 4.03 -8.17
N ALA A 485 -12.59 4.71 -7.87
CA ALA A 485 -11.43 4.76 -8.75
C ALA A 485 -10.79 3.38 -8.97
N ALA A 486 -10.75 2.54 -7.94
CA ALA A 486 -10.25 1.17 -8.04
C ALA A 486 -11.22 0.28 -8.84
N LEU A 487 -12.53 0.36 -8.58
CA LEU A 487 -13.55 -0.37 -9.33
C LEU A 487 -13.56 0.01 -10.81
N ALA A 488 -13.38 1.29 -11.16
CA ALA A 488 -13.26 1.77 -12.54
C ALA A 488 -12.08 1.16 -13.32
N ARG A 489 -11.10 0.57 -12.61
CA ARG A 489 -9.96 -0.15 -13.18
C ARG A 489 -10.16 -1.67 -13.15
N ASN A 490 -11.39 -2.15 -13.00
CA ASN A 490 -11.75 -3.57 -12.84
C ASN A 490 -10.97 -4.25 -11.69
N GLN A 491 -10.74 -3.54 -10.59
CA GLN A 491 -10.07 -4.10 -9.42
C GLN A 491 -11.06 -4.77 -8.45
N VAL A 492 -10.53 -5.54 -7.49
CA VAL A 492 -11.33 -6.21 -6.45
C VAL A 492 -11.23 -5.44 -5.15
N ILE A 493 -12.36 -5.08 -4.57
CA ILE A 493 -12.46 -4.42 -3.27
C ILE A 493 -12.90 -5.44 -2.23
N GLY A 494 -12.16 -5.57 -1.14
CA GLY A 494 -12.54 -6.43 0.00
C GLY A 494 -13.25 -5.64 1.09
N VAL A 495 -14.53 -5.93 1.32
CA VAL A 495 -15.33 -5.25 2.36
C VAL A 495 -15.94 -6.28 3.30
N PHE A 496 -15.48 -6.34 4.54
CA PHE A 496 -16.07 -7.18 5.58
C PHE A 496 -17.37 -6.51 6.09
N PRO A 497 -18.56 -6.99 5.70
CA PRO A 497 -19.80 -6.27 5.94
C PRO A 497 -20.21 -6.27 7.41
N GLU A 498 -19.63 -7.13 8.27
CA GLU A 498 -19.88 -7.14 9.72
C GLU A 498 -19.30 -5.91 10.45
N GLY A 499 -18.33 -5.22 9.85
CA GLY A 499 -17.68 -4.02 10.39
C GLY A 499 -16.67 -4.26 11.52
N THR A 500 -16.64 -5.47 12.10
CA THR A 500 -15.67 -5.92 13.11
C THR A 500 -15.47 -7.44 12.98
N SER A 501 -14.33 -7.96 13.45
CA SER A 501 -14.13 -9.40 13.63
C SER A 501 -14.58 -9.78 15.03
N TYR A 502 -15.35 -10.87 15.17
CA TYR A 502 -15.77 -11.34 16.50
C TYR A 502 -16.22 -12.83 16.49
N THR A 503 -16.48 -13.41 17.68
CA THR A 503 -17.13 -14.74 17.84
C THR A 503 -18.55 -14.65 18.43
N GLU A 504 -19.58 -15.06 17.68
CA GLU A 504 -21.00 -15.21 18.10
C GLU A 504 -21.53 -16.49 17.44
N PRO A 505 -22.66 -17.04 17.92
CA PRO A 505 -23.23 -18.25 17.33
C PRO A 505 -23.76 -18.06 15.90
N ALA A 506 -23.92 -16.82 15.44
CA ALA A 506 -24.39 -16.46 14.10
C ALA A 506 -23.79 -15.13 13.64
N ILE A 507 -23.96 -14.79 12.36
CA ILE A 507 -23.70 -13.46 11.79
C ILE A 507 -24.59 -12.44 12.53
N ALA A 508 -24.00 -11.55 13.33
CA ALA A 508 -24.74 -10.68 14.25
C ALA A 508 -25.23 -9.39 13.59
N GLN A 509 -24.49 -8.87 12.60
CA GLN A 509 -24.84 -7.62 11.94
C GLN A 509 -24.22 -7.53 10.54
N ILE A 510 -24.90 -6.79 9.66
CA ILE A 510 -24.42 -6.43 8.32
C ILE A 510 -24.56 -4.91 8.14
N MET A 511 -23.45 -4.26 7.82
CA MET A 511 -23.34 -2.82 7.60
C MET A 511 -23.58 -2.48 6.12
N SER A 512 -24.08 -1.27 5.85
CA SER A 512 -24.44 -0.81 4.51
C SER A 512 -23.28 -0.37 3.62
N GLY A 513 -22.03 -0.39 4.12
CA GLY A 513 -20.88 0.22 3.44
C GLY A 513 -20.61 -0.32 2.03
N ALA A 514 -20.71 -1.64 1.84
CA ALA A 514 -20.53 -2.27 0.52
C ALA A 514 -21.62 -1.84 -0.48
N GLY A 515 -22.88 -1.76 -0.02
CA GLY A 515 -23.99 -1.28 -0.85
C GLY A 515 -23.85 0.20 -1.22
N TRP A 516 -23.41 1.06 -0.29
CA TRP A 516 -23.12 2.47 -0.59
C TRP A 516 -21.96 2.62 -1.58
N ALA A 517 -20.90 1.83 -1.46
CA ALA A 517 -19.79 1.85 -2.42
C ALA A 517 -20.22 1.40 -3.82
N THR A 518 -21.13 0.42 -3.88
CA THR A 518 -21.76 -0.04 -5.11
C THR A 518 -22.55 1.08 -5.77
N LEU A 519 -23.43 1.74 -5.00
CA LEU A 519 -24.28 2.81 -5.49
C LEU A 519 -23.45 4.01 -5.98
N GLU A 520 -22.42 4.42 -5.23
CA GLU A 520 -21.53 5.52 -5.63
C GLU A 520 -20.79 5.21 -6.93
N PHE A 521 -20.29 3.99 -7.08
CA PHE A 521 -19.63 3.57 -8.31
C PHE A 521 -20.59 3.65 -9.50
N MET A 522 -21.81 3.13 -9.35
CA MET A 522 -22.83 3.15 -10.41
C MET A 522 -23.25 4.59 -10.76
N ARG A 523 -23.39 5.48 -9.76
CA ARG A 523 -23.62 6.92 -9.96
C ARG A 523 -22.50 7.54 -10.80
N SER A 524 -21.25 7.28 -10.43
CA SER A 524 -20.09 7.79 -11.16
C SER A 524 -20.04 7.28 -12.61
N GLN A 525 -20.45 6.04 -12.88
CA GLN A 525 -20.54 5.54 -14.26
C GLN A 525 -21.64 6.25 -15.05
N HIS A 526 -22.81 6.46 -14.43
CA HIS A 526 -23.94 7.19 -15.03
C HIS A 526 -23.56 8.64 -15.37
N GLU A 527 -23.00 9.40 -14.43
CA GLU A 527 -22.59 10.80 -14.62
C GLU A 527 -21.53 10.96 -15.74
N ASN A 528 -20.69 9.96 -15.93
CA ASN A 528 -19.64 9.97 -16.95
C ASN A 528 -20.05 9.31 -18.28
N ASN A 529 -21.33 8.94 -18.46
CA ASN A 529 -21.84 8.20 -19.62
C ASN A 529 -21.01 6.95 -19.96
N LYS A 530 -20.58 6.20 -18.95
CA LYS A 530 -19.82 4.96 -19.10
C LYS A 530 -20.70 3.75 -18.81
N ALA A 531 -20.61 2.73 -19.67
CA ALA A 531 -21.22 1.42 -19.42
C ALA A 531 -20.33 0.60 -18.46
N GLY A 532 -20.38 0.91 -17.17
CA GLY A 532 -19.71 0.15 -16.13
C GLY A 532 -20.72 -0.54 -15.20
N SER A 533 -20.52 -1.84 -14.94
CA SER A 533 -21.25 -2.59 -13.91
C SER A 533 -20.26 -3.10 -12.85
N VAL A 534 -20.76 -3.34 -11.64
CA VAL A 534 -20.03 -3.92 -10.53
C VAL A 534 -20.79 -5.13 -9.99
N LEU A 535 -20.04 -6.21 -9.73
CA LEU A 535 -20.58 -7.41 -9.09
C LEU A 535 -20.21 -7.41 -7.61
N ILE A 536 -21.13 -7.91 -6.78
CA ILE A 536 -20.87 -8.20 -5.36
C ILE A 536 -20.84 -9.71 -5.17
N VAL A 537 -19.75 -10.25 -4.62
CA VAL A 537 -19.63 -11.70 -4.32
C VAL A 537 -19.48 -11.90 -2.82
N PRO A 538 -20.51 -12.42 -2.13
CA PRO A 538 -20.41 -12.86 -0.73
C PRO A 538 -19.42 -14.01 -0.59
N VAL A 539 -18.67 -14.06 0.51
CA VAL A 539 -17.69 -15.14 0.76
C VAL A 539 -17.88 -15.72 2.16
N GLY A 540 -18.27 -16.99 2.23
CA GLY A 540 -18.37 -17.74 3.48
C GLY A 540 -17.02 -18.34 3.87
N ILE A 541 -16.46 -17.94 5.01
CA ILE A 541 -15.23 -18.47 5.59
C ILE A 541 -15.56 -19.21 6.88
N VAL A 542 -15.38 -20.54 6.88
CA VAL A 542 -15.75 -21.40 8.01
C VAL A 542 -14.55 -22.21 8.48
N TYR A 543 -14.24 -22.09 9.77
CA TYR A 543 -13.19 -22.85 10.45
C TYR A 543 -13.79 -23.98 11.28
N THR A 544 -13.19 -25.18 11.25
CA THR A 544 -13.60 -26.23 12.20
C THR A 544 -13.23 -25.85 13.64
N ASN A 545 -12.06 -25.21 13.78
CA ASN A 545 -11.60 -24.55 14.99
C ASN A 545 -10.59 -23.46 14.61
N LYS A 546 -10.98 -22.18 14.69
CA LYS A 546 -10.17 -21.05 14.22
C LYS A 546 -8.84 -20.87 14.95
N SER A 547 -8.77 -21.24 16.23
CA SER A 547 -7.64 -21.01 17.12
C SER A 547 -6.64 -22.17 17.20
N LYS A 548 -6.98 -23.34 16.63
CA LYS A 548 -6.19 -24.59 16.71
C LYS A 548 -5.31 -24.77 15.47
N PHE A 549 -4.01 -24.96 15.70
CA PHE A 549 -3.07 -25.37 14.65
C PHE A 549 -3.47 -26.73 14.06
N ARG A 550 -3.35 -26.87 12.74
CA ARG A 550 -3.82 -28.01 11.94
C ARG A 550 -5.32 -28.28 12.05
N SER A 551 -6.11 -27.24 12.34
CA SER A 551 -7.55 -27.23 12.04
C SER A 551 -7.78 -27.20 10.52
N ARG A 552 -9.04 -27.17 10.10
CA ARG A 552 -9.43 -27.16 8.69
C ARG A 552 -10.26 -25.92 8.36
N LEU A 553 -10.17 -25.50 7.10
CA LEU A 553 -10.76 -24.27 6.58
C LEU A 553 -11.61 -24.58 5.35
N ARG A 554 -12.84 -24.06 5.34
CA ARG A 554 -13.72 -24.06 4.15
C ARG A 554 -13.95 -22.62 3.71
N VAL A 555 -13.78 -22.37 2.41
CA VAL A 555 -14.07 -21.09 1.77
C VAL A 555 -15.06 -21.33 0.63
N GLN A 556 -16.18 -20.61 0.65
CA GLN A 556 -17.20 -20.67 -0.39
C GLN A 556 -17.44 -19.27 -0.96
N TYR A 557 -17.29 -19.13 -2.28
CA TYR A 557 -17.66 -17.92 -3.01
C TYR A 557 -19.13 -18.04 -3.46
N GLY A 558 -19.99 -17.16 -2.96
CA GLY A 558 -21.42 -17.11 -3.27
C GLY A 558 -21.71 -16.70 -4.71
N SER A 559 -22.98 -16.75 -5.11
CA SER A 559 -23.40 -16.32 -6.45
C SER A 559 -23.23 -14.81 -6.60
N PRO A 560 -22.72 -14.32 -7.74
CA PRO A 560 -22.49 -12.89 -7.94
C PRO A 560 -23.83 -12.14 -7.99
N ILE A 561 -23.92 -11.06 -7.23
CA ILE A 561 -25.05 -10.13 -7.20
C ILE A 561 -24.70 -9.00 -8.16
N ASP A 562 -25.45 -8.89 -9.27
CA ASP A 562 -25.27 -7.80 -10.23
C ASP A 562 -25.99 -6.54 -9.76
N ALA A 563 -25.21 -5.49 -9.47
CA ALA A 563 -25.76 -4.22 -9.01
C ALA A 563 -26.69 -3.56 -10.03
N ALA A 564 -26.45 -3.77 -11.33
CA ALA A 564 -27.27 -3.22 -12.40
C ALA A 564 -28.71 -3.75 -12.37
N SER A 565 -28.94 -4.93 -11.78
CA SER A 565 -30.29 -5.50 -11.64
C SER A 565 -31.16 -4.78 -10.59
N TYR A 566 -30.55 -3.99 -9.69
CA TYR A 566 -31.24 -3.31 -8.60
C TYR A 566 -31.28 -1.78 -8.75
N ILE A 567 -30.47 -1.22 -9.66
CA ILE A 567 -30.26 0.22 -9.81
C ILE A 567 -30.78 0.64 -11.19
N SER A 568 -31.92 1.34 -11.22
CA SER A 568 -32.43 1.97 -12.44
C SER A 568 -31.72 3.30 -12.73
N PRO A 569 -31.47 3.68 -14.00
CA PRO A 569 -30.87 4.98 -14.34
C PRO A 569 -31.62 6.18 -13.73
N SER A 570 -32.95 6.11 -13.68
CA SER A 570 -33.83 7.12 -13.08
C SER A 570 -33.63 7.32 -11.57
N LEU A 571 -32.92 6.42 -10.89
CA LEU A 571 -32.59 6.55 -9.46
C LEU A 571 -31.70 7.79 -9.23
N PHE A 572 -30.81 8.09 -10.17
CA PHE A 572 -29.84 9.18 -10.04
C PHE A 572 -30.38 10.53 -10.54
N GLU A 573 -31.43 10.53 -11.36
CA GLU A 573 -32.04 11.75 -11.92
C GLU A 573 -32.83 12.54 -10.88
N ASN A 574 -33.48 11.85 -9.94
CA ASN A 574 -34.39 12.46 -8.96
C ASN A 574 -33.76 12.71 -7.57
N ALA A 575 -32.50 12.30 -7.37
CA ALA A 575 -31.77 12.43 -6.08
C ALA A 575 -32.58 11.99 -4.84
N ASP A 576 -33.39 10.93 -4.97
CA ASP A 576 -34.25 10.43 -3.90
C ASP A 576 -33.43 9.56 -2.90
N ALA A 577 -33.07 10.17 -1.77
CA ALA A 577 -32.29 9.52 -0.72
C ALA A 577 -33.00 8.32 -0.07
N GLU A 578 -34.34 8.29 -0.05
CA GLU A 578 -35.14 7.17 0.45
C GLU A 578 -35.04 5.98 -0.50
N ALA A 579 -35.17 6.22 -1.81
CA ALA A 579 -35.02 5.20 -2.84
C ALA A 579 -33.61 4.60 -2.85
N GLU A 580 -32.57 5.44 -2.75
CA GLU A 580 -31.17 4.97 -2.64
C GLU A 580 -30.96 4.08 -1.41
N ARG A 581 -31.48 4.49 -0.25
CA ARG A 581 -31.43 3.68 0.98
C ARG A 581 -32.15 2.34 0.81
N ALA A 582 -33.29 2.32 0.12
CA ALA A 582 -34.05 1.10 -0.12
C ALA A 582 -33.27 0.11 -1.00
N VAL A 583 -32.66 0.58 -2.09
CA VAL A 583 -31.82 -0.24 -2.97
C VAL A 583 -30.62 -0.83 -2.22
N VAL A 584 -29.89 0.01 -1.47
CA VAL A 584 -28.77 -0.44 -0.63
C VAL A 584 -29.22 -1.52 0.37
N LYS A 585 -30.39 -1.35 0.99
CA LYS A 585 -30.94 -2.33 1.93
C LYS A 585 -31.27 -3.66 1.27
N ILE A 586 -31.84 -3.66 0.06
CA ILE A 586 -32.17 -4.87 -0.69
C ILE A 586 -30.88 -5.63 -1.07
N ILE A 587 -29.89 -4.93 -1.65
CA ILE A 587 -28.61 -5.53 -2.02
C ILE A 587 -27.92 -6.15 -0.80
N MET A 588 -27.85 -5.41 0.32
CA MET A 588 -27.20 -5.92 1.52
C MET A 588 -28.00 -7.04 2.20
N LYS A 589 -29.32 -7.10 1.99
CA LYS A 589 -30.14 -8.22 2.46
C LYS A 589 -29.82 -9.51 1.70
N GLU A 590 -29.59 -9.42 0.40
CA GLU A 590 -29.15 -10.56 -0.41
C GLU A 590 -27.75 -11.04 0.02
N VAL A 591 -26.82 -10.11 0.26
CA VAL A 591 -25.50 -10.43 0.83
C VAL A 591 -25.64 -11.16 2.17
N GLU A 592 -26.48 -10.66 3.09
CA GLU A 592 -26.75 -11.29 4.38
C GLU A 592 -27.28 -12.72 4.21
N THR A 593 -28.30 -12.91 3.37
CA THR A 593 -28.92 -14.22 3.10
C THR A 593 -27.88 -15.23 2.62
N GLN A 594 -27.04 -14.84 1.65
CA GLN A 594 -26.00 -15.73 1.14
C GLN A 594 -24.93 -16.04 2.21
N LEU A 595 -24.48 -15.04 2.98
CA LEU A 595 -23.51 -15.28 4.06
C LEU A 595 -24.06 -16.23 5.12
N VAL A 596 -25.32 -16.06 5.54
CA VAL A 596 -25.99 -16.94 6.50
C VAL A 596 -26.07 -18.39 5.97
N ASN A 597 -26.41 -18.56 4.70
CA ASN A 597 -26.51 -19.89 4.07
C ASN A 597 -25.15 -20.61 3.95
N MET A 598 -24.07 -19.86 3.76
CA MET A 598 -22.71 -20.42 3.59
C MET A 598 -21.95 -20.61 4.91
N THR A 599 -22.51 -20.15 6.03
CA THR A 599 -21.87 -20.18 7.36
C THR A 599 -22.71 -20.93 8.39
N ILE A 600 -22.16 -21.10 9.60
CA ILE A 600 -22.85 -21.78 10.71
C ILE A 600 -23.52 -20.71 11.57
N ASN A 601 -24.84 -20.83 11.73
CA ASN A 601 -25.66 -19.82 12.42
C ASN A 601 -26.63 -20.51 13.37
N ALA A 602 -26.44 -20.30 14.68
CA ALA A 602 -27.30 -20.81 15.74
C ALA A 602 -27.99 -19.65 16.49
N PRO A 603 -29.20 -19.88 17.04
CA PRO A 603 -29.94 -18.87 17.78
C PRO A 603 -29.26 -18.45 19.09
N ASP A 604 -28.53 -19.38 19.71
CA ASP A 604 -27.83 -19.17 20.96
C ASP A 604 -26.59 -20.08 21.09
N TRP A 605 -25.71 -19.74 22.04
CA TRP A 605 -24.49 -20.49 22.33
C TRP A 605 -24.75 -21.93 22.76
N GLU A 606 -25.80 -22.17 23.53
CA GLU A 606 -26.12 -23.50 24.03
C GLU A 606 -26.54 -24.42 22.87
N THR A 607 -27.32 -23.94 21.89
CA THR A 607 -27.68 -24.70 20.68
C THR A 607 -26.44 -25.01 19.85
N LEU A 608 -25.55 -24.03 19.67
CA LEU A 608 -24.29 -24.26 18.96
C LEU A 608 -23.43 -25.34 19.64
N TYR A 609 -23.32 -25.29 20.96
CA TYR A 609 -22.56 -26.26 21.75
C TYR A 609 -23.18 -27.66 21.74
N ALA A 610 -24.50 -27.76 21.87
CA ALA A 610 -25.21 -29.02 21.77
C ALA A 610 -25.02 -29.65 20.38
N ALA A 611 -25.19 -28.88 19.30
CA ALA A 611 -24.97 -29.33 17.93
C ALA A 611 -23.52 -29.79 17.70
N ARG A 612 -22.53 -29.04 18.20
CA ARG A 612 -21.11 -29.42 18.13
C ARG A 612 -20.84 -30.75 18.83
N MET A 613 -21.40 -30.94 20.02
CA MET A 613 -21.23 -32.18 20.78
C MET A 613 -21.95 -33.36 20.12
N ALA A 614 -23.17 -33.15 19.61
CA ALA A 614 -23.89 -34.18 18.87
C ALA A 614 -23.11 -34.63 17.63
N ARG A 615 -22.54 -33.68 16.86
CA ARG A 615 -21.66 -33.98 15.73
C ARG A 615 -20.45 -34.80 16.16
N ASP A 616 -19.76 -34.39 17.21
CA ASP A 616 -18.56 -35.08 17.69
C ASP A 616 -18.89 -36.48 18.23
N ILE A 617 -20.12 -36.75 18.66
CA ILE A 617 -20.60 -38.10 18.99
C ILE A 617 -20.87 -38.90 17.70
N LEU A 618 -21.71 -38.37 16.81
CA LEU A 618 -22.19 -39.08 15.61
C LEU A 618 -21.09 -39.38 14.59
N TRP A 619 -20.09 -38.50 14.47
CA TRP A 619 -18.93 -38.73 13.62
C TRP A 619 -17.70 -39.17 14.40
N THR A 620 -17.79 -39.29 15.73
CA THR A 620 -16.68 -39.54 16.68
C THR A 620 -15.60 -38.45 16.75
N ASP A 621 -15.12 -38.01 15.59
CA ASP A 621 -14.02 -37.09 15.40
C ASP A 621 -14.46 -36.08 14.33
N GLU A 622 -14.17 -34.80 14.57
CA GLU A 622 -14.48 -33.73 13.61
C GLU A 622 -13.96 -34.06 12.21
N ARG A 623 -12.80 -34.72 12.10
CA ARG A 623 -12.15 -35.06 10.83
C ARG A 623 -12.92 -36.07 9.98
N ASN A 624 -13.87 -36.81 10.57
CA ASN A 624 -14.70 -37.76 9.84
C ASN A 624 -15.84 -37.07 9.07
N VAL A 625 -16.13 -35.80 9.37
CA VAL A 625 -17.03 -34.97 8.55
C VAL A 625 -16.23 -34.38 7.38
N LYS A 626 -16.68 -34.64 6.15
CA LYS A 626 -16.10 -34.04 4.93
C LYS A 626 -16.32 -32.52 4.95
N LEU A 627 -15.31 -31.74 4.56
CA LEU A 627 -15.41 -30.27 4.61
C LEU A 627 -16.55 -29.71 3.75
N LYS A 628 -16.80 -30.29 2.58
CA LYS A 628 -17.92 -29.89 1.71
C LYS A 628 -19.28 -29.95 2.43
N ASP A 629 -19.46 -30.93 3.30
CA ASP A 629 -20.71 -31.20 4.02
C ASP A 629 -20.73 -30.53 5.40
N TRP A 630 -19.64 -29.87 5.81
CA TRP A 630 -19.45 -29.36 7.16
C TRP A 630 -20.54 -28.37 7.60
N VAL A 631 -20.88 -27.40 6.74
CA VAL A 631 -21.92 -26.41 7.05
C VAL A 631 -23.27 -27.09 7.14
N VAL A 632 -23.62 -27.94 6.18
CA VAL A 632 -24.89 -28.68 6.14
C VAL A 632 -25.07 -29.53 7.41
N VAL A 633 -24.06 -30.33 7.78
CA VAL A 633 -24.12 -31.17 8.99
C VAL A 633 -24.35 -30.34 10.25
N ASN A 634 -23.60 -29.25 10.44
CA ASN A 634 -23.76 -28.42 11.63
C ASN A 634 -25.11 -27.70 11.63
N GLN A 635 -25.58 -27.20 10.48
CA GLN A 635 -26.87 -26.52 10.38
C GLN A 635 -28.07 -27.46 10.58
N THR A 636 -28.01 -28.71 10.09
CA THR A 636 -29.04 -29.72 10.36
C THR A 636 -29.14 -30.02 11.86
N LEU A 637 -28.00 -30.17 12.55
CA LEU A 637 -27.97 -30.38 14.00
C LEU A 637 -28.44 -29.14 14.76
N ILE A 638 -28.09 -27.94 14.31
CA ILE A 638 -28.59 -26.69 14.91
C ILE A 638 -30.11 -26.60 14.76
N LYS A 639 -30.66 -26.92 13.59
CA LYS A 639 -32.11 -26.96 13.35
C LYS A 639 -32.79 -27.92 14.33
N LEU A 640 -32.22 -29.11 14.53
CA LEU A 640 -32.74 -30.12 15.46
C LEU A 640 -32.73 -29.64 16.93
N PHE A 641 -31.70 -28.90 17.35
CA PHE A 641 -31.55 -28.39 18.73
C PHE A 641 -31.94 -26.91 18.89
N SER A 642 -32.61 -26.33 17.89
CA SER A 642 -33.16 -24.99 18.02
C SER A 642 -34.28 -24.98 19.07
N PRO A 643 -34.57 -23.83 19.69
CA PRO A 643 -35.58 -23.73 20.72
C PRO A 643 -36.90 -24.37 20.29
N SER A 644 -37.37 -25.34 21.09
CA SER A 644 -38.62 -26.06 20.89
C SER A 644 -39.33 -26.23 22.23
N GLU A 645 -40.63 -26.44 22.21
CA GLU A 645 -41.42 -26.72 23.42
C GLU A 645 -41.25 -28.16 23.93
N ASP A 646 -40.47 -29.00 23.24
CA ASP A 646 -40.23 -30.40 23.61
C ASP A 646 -39.30 -30.51 24.85
N PRO A 647 -39.80 -31.04 25.98
CA PRO A 647 -38.98 -31.25 27.19
C PRO A 647 -37.83 -32.24 26.97
N GLU A 648 -37.97 -33.19 26.05
CA GLU A 648 -36.95 -34.19 25.75
C GLU A 648 -35.74 -33.55 25.05
N LEU A 649 -35.97 -32.73 24.02
CA LEU A 649 -34.92 -31.99 23.33
C LEU A 649 -34.18 -31.03 24.28
N THR A 650 -34.91 -30.36 25.18
CA THR A 650 -34.30 -29.50 26.21
C THR A 650 -33.39 -30.30 27.14
N THR A 651 -33.81 -31.50 27.55
CA THR A 651 -33.01 -32.41 28.37
C THR A 651 -31.74 -32.86 27.64
N THR A 652 -31.88 -33.23 26.37
CA THR A 652 -30.76 -33.62 25.50
C THR A 652 -29.77 -32.47 25.31
N LYS A 653 -30.24 -31.25 25.04
CA LYS A 653 -29.41 -30.04 24.90
C LYS A 653 -28.56 -29.82 26.16
N ARG A 654 -29.18 -29.89 27.34
CA ARG A 654 -28.49 -29.74 28.63
C ARG A 654 -27.46 -30.85 28.86
N ALA A 655 -27.79 -32.11 28.56
CA ALA A 655 -26.87 -33.23 28.71
C ALA A 655 -25.65 -33.12 27.78
N LEU A 656 -25.86 -32.75 26.52
CA LEU A 656 -24.80 -32.52 25.54
C LEU A 656 -23.88 -31.37 25.94
N THR A 657 -24.45 -30.23 26.32
CA THR A 657 -23.70 -29.04 26.75
C THR A 657 -22.89 -29.32 28.02
N LYS A 658 -23.46 -30.04 29.00
CA LYS A 658 -22.74 -30.50 30.18
C LYS A 658 -21.58 -31.41 29.84
N TYR A 659 -21.79 -32.37 28.94
CA TYR A 659 -20.73 -33.26 28.50
C TYR A 659 -19.60 -32.49 27.79
N LEU A 660 -19.95 -31.57 26.89
CA LEU A 660 -18.98 -30.71 26.20
C LEU A 660 -18.14 -29.88 27.18
N SER A 661 -18.78 -29.25 28.17
CA SER A 661 -18.09 -28.45 29.18
C SER A 661 -17.05 -29.26 29.95
N LEU A 662 -17.42 -30.45 30.42
CA LEU A 662 -16.50 -31.33 31.15
C LEU A 662 -15.35 -31.83 30.26
N LEU A 663 -15.59 -32.06 28.96
CA LEU A 663 -14.52 -32.37 28.00
C LEU A 663 -13.53 -31.20 27.86
N GLN A 664 -14.02 -29.96 27.76
CA GLN A 664 -13.19 -28.76 27.66
C GLN A 664 -12.31 -28.57 28.91
N HIS A 665 -12.89 -28.68 30.12
CA HIS A 665 -12.14 -28.52 31.38
C HIS A 665 -11.13 -29.65 31.62
N THR A 666 -11.48 -30.90 31.29
CA THR A 666 -10.53 -32.02 31.39
C THR A 666 -9.50 -32.04 30.26
N ARG A 667 -9.74 -31.28 29.17
CA ARG A 667 -8.95 -31.28 27.92
C ARG A 667 -8.80 -32.68 27.32
N ILE A 668 -9.89 -33.44 27.33
CA ILE A 668 -10.05 -34.76 26.71
C ILE A 668 -11.13 -34.62 25.62
N THR A 669 -10.99 -35.29 24.48
CA THR A 669 -12.01 -35.28 23.43
C THR A 669 -12.92 -36.51 23.49
N HIS A 670 -14.10 -36.45 22.85
CA HIS A 670 -15.00 -37.59 22.74
C HIS A 670 -14.32 -38.80 22.09
N ALA A 671 -13.67 -38.61 20.94
CA ALA A 671 -12.89 -39.65 20.26
C ALA A 671 -11.92 -40.39 21.20
N GLN A 672 -11.18 -39.64 22.03
CA GLN A 672 -10.22 -40.22 22.98
C GLN A 672 -10.91 -41.04 24.06
N LEU A 673 -12.03 -40.56 24.62
CA LEU A 673 -12.79 -41.33 25.61
C LEU A 673 -13.38 -42.60 25.00
N ARG A 674 -13.90 -42.53 23.77
CA ARG A 674 -14.43 -43.67 23.05
C ARG A 674 -13.35 -44.73 22.82
N ASP A 675 -12.16 -44.33 22.38
CA ASP A 675 -11.05 -45.25 22.11
C ASP A 675 -10.49 -45.88 23.41
N LEU A 676 -10.41 -45.12 24.52
CA LEU A 676 -9.84 -45.59 25.79
C LEU A 676 -10.83 -46.37 26.66
N LYS A 677 -12.10 -45.97 26.66
CA LYS A 677 -13.20 -46.59 27.39
C LYS A 677 -14.41 -46.77 26.46
N PRO A 678 -14.38 -47.75 25.55
CA PRO A 678 -15.51 -47.99 24.65
C PRO A 678 -16.78 -48.38 25.41
N HIS A 679 -16.65 -49.01 26.59
CA HIS A 679 -17.74 -49.40 27.49
C HIS A 679 -17.65 -48.67 28.84
N SER A 680 -18.78 -48.38 29.47
CA SER A 680 -18.88 -47.65 30.74
C SER A 680 -18.22 -48.37 31.94
N LYS A 681 -17.95 -49.68 31.85
CA LYS A 681 -17.34 -50.48 32.93
C LYS A 681 -16.14 -51.34 32.47
N PRO A 682 -14.91 -50.88 32.72
CA PRO A 682 -13.76 -51.78 32.86
C PRO A 682 -13.17 -51.74 34.29
N SER A 683 -12.67 -52.88 34.77
CA SER A 683 -11.96 -53.03 36.05
C SER A 683 -10.62 -52.25 36.07
N GLY A 684 -10.29 -51.63 37.21
CA GLY A 684 -9.15 -50.71 37.36
C GLY A 684 -7.78 -51.35 37.08
N SER A 685 -7.59 -52.64 37.39
CA SER A 685 -6.31 -53.34 37.14
C SER A 685 -6.05 -53.55 35.64
N THR A 686 -7.09 -53.82 34.86
CA THR A 686 -6.98 -53.98 33.39
C THR A 686 -6.57 -52.66 32.71
N PHE A 687 -6.93 -51.51 33.28
CA PHE A 687 -6.60 -50.21 32.70
C PHE A 687 -5.10 -49.86 32.82
N VAL A 688 -4.42 -50.27 33.90
CA VAL A 688 -2.97 -50.08 34.08
C VAL A 688 -2.19 -50.77 32.95
N PHE A 689 -2.49 -52.05 32.69
CA PHE A 689 -1.85 -52.81 31.59
C PHE A 689 -2.14 -52.19 30.22
N ARG A 690 -3.37 -51.75 29.97
CA ARG A 690 -3.74 -51.05 28.73
C ARG A 690 -2.97 -49.74 28.56
N PHE A 691 -2.76 -48.98 29.64
CA PHE A 691 -1.96 -47.76 29.63
C PHE A 691 -0.50 -48.06 29.28
N ILE A 692 0.13 -49.04 29.92
CA ILE A 692 1.53 -49.43 29.64
C ILE A 692 1.66 -49.88 28.18
N ALA A 693 0.75 -50.73 27.69
CA ALA A 693 0.75 -51.17 26.30
C ALA A 693 0.58 -49.98 25.32
N LEU A 694 -0.30 -49.03 25.63
CA LEU A 694 -0.48 -47.82 24.83
C LEU A 694 0.77 -46.93 24.84
N ALA A 695 1.43 -46.78 25.99
CA ALA A 695 2.67 -46.02 26.13
C ALA A 695 3.78 -46.63 25.27
N LEU A 696 4.00 -47.95 25.38
CA LEU A 696 4.98 -48.67 24.55
C LEU A 696 4.67 -48.56 23.06
N ARG A 697 3.41 -48.79 22.65
CA ARG A 697 2.99 -48.64 21.24
C ARG A 697 3.14 -47.22 20.70
N THR A 698 3.08 -46.21 21.56
CA THR A 698 3.26 -44.81 21.18
C THR A 698 4.75 -44.46 21.06
N LEU A 699 5.54 -44.78 22.09
CA LEU A 699 6.95 -44.40 22.18
C LEU A 699 7.87 -45.21 21.25
N LEU A 700 7.56 -46.49 21.04
CA LEU A 700 8.33 -47.38 20.14
C LEU A 700 7.82 -47.34 18.70
N ASN A 701 6.84 -46.48 18.37
CA ASN A 701 6.35 -46.39 17.01
C ASN A 701 7.45 -45.81 16.09
N PRO A 702 7.76 -46.43 14.94
CA PRO A 702 8.75 -45.89 14.01
C PRO A 702 8.45 -44.44 13.59
N SER A 703 7.16 -44.10 13.42
CA SER A 703 6.71 -42.74 13.11
C SER A 703 7.03 -41.74 14.21
N PHE A 704 7.02 -42.17 15.49
CA PHE A 704 7.37 -41.30 16.62
C PHE A 704 8.88 -41.06 16.68
N LEU A 705 9.68 -42.12 16.52
CA LEU A 705 11.14 -42.02 16.49
C LEU A 705 11.64 -41.14 15.33
N LEU A 706 11.08 -41.32 14.14
CA LEU A 706 11.40 -40.50 12.96
C LEU A 706 10.87 -39.07 13.06
N PHE A 707 9.95 -38.78 13.98
CA PHE A 707 9.44 -37.44 14.22
C PHE A 707 10.33 -36.61 15.15
N ILE A 708 11.21 -37.24 15.94
CA ILE A 708 12.07 -36.53 16.91
C ILE A 708 12.95 -35.47 16.21
N PRO A 709 13.70 -35.77 15.13
CA PRO A 709 14.54 -34.76 14.47
C PRO A 709 13.77 -33.53 13.95
N PRO A 710 12.70 -33.67 13.14
CA PRO A 710 11.93 -32.50 12.69
C PRO A 710 11.20 -31.82 13.84
N PHE A 711 10.77 -32.54 14.88
CA PHE A 711 10.17 -31.94 16.08
C PHE A 711 11.16 -31.00 16.79
N ILE A 712 12.41 -31.45 17.03
CA ILE A 712 13.45 -30.62 17.64
C ILE A 712 13.69 -29.35 16.82
N ALA A 713 13.77 -29.48 15.50
CA ALA A 713 13.92 -28.31 14.62
C ALA A 713 12.73 -27.32 14.70
N HIS A 714 11.53 -27.79 15.04
CA HIS A 714 10.32 -26.97 15.18
C HIS A 714 10.03 -26.52 16.63
N ILE A 715 10.86 -26.89 17.62
CA ILE A 715 10.70 -26.40 19.01
C ILE A 715 10.60 -24.86 19.07
N PRO A 716 11.45 -24.08 18.36
CA PRO A 716 11.30 -22.63 18.35
C PRO A 716 9.95 -22.17 17.78
N ALA A 717 9.42 -22.81 16.73
CA ALA A 717 8.10 -22.50 16.19
C ALA A 717 7.01 -22.67 17.24
N TYR A 718 7.02 -23.79 17.98
CA TYR A 718 6.05 -24.04 19.05
C TYR A 718 6.18 -23.07 20.22
N LEU A 719 7.41 -22.76 20.63
CA LEU A 719 7.67 -21.82 21.72
C LEU A 719 7.17 -20.41 21.38
N PHE A 720 7.47 -19.92 20.18
CA PHE A 720 7.04 -18.60 19.74
C PHE A 720 5.53 -18.55 19.48
N ALA A 721 4.92 -19.61 18.93
CA ALA A 721 3.47 -19.69 18.79
C ALA A 721 2.76 -19.69 20.16
N TRP A 722 3.33 -20.40 21.15
CA TRP A 722 2.83 -20.38 22.53
C TRP A 722 2.96 -19.00 23.17
N LEU A 723 4.12 -18.36 23.04
CA LEU A 723 4.34 -16.99 23.53
C LEU A 723 3.37 -16.00 22.87
N GLY A 724 3.19 -16.12 21.54
CA GLY A 724 2.24 -15.31 20.78
C GLY A 724 0.80 -15.47 21.25
N SER A 725 0.38 -16.70 21.57
CA SER A 725 -0.97 -16.93 22.11
C SER A 725 -1.21 -16.26 23.47
N ARG A 726 -0.16 -15.89 24.21
CA ARG A 726 -0.26 -15.10 25.45
C ARG A 726 -0.32 -13.59 25.22
N LEU A 727 0.10 -13.12 24.05
CA LEU A 727 -0.01 -11.72 23.64
C LEU A 727 -1.39 -11.41 23.05
N ALA A 728 -2.14 -12.43 22.63
CA ALA A 728 -3.53 -12.28 22.22
C ALA A 728 -4.37 -11.69 23.36
N PRO A 729 -5.24 -10.71 23.09
CA PRO A 729 -6.13 -10.17 24.10
C PRO A 729 -6.94 -11.29 24.78
N PRO A 730 -7.02 -11.31 26.12
CA PRO A 730 -7.72 -12.37 26.84
C PRO A 730 -9.22 -12.30 26.57
N GLY A 731 -9.84 -13.43 26.21
CA GLY A 731 -11.27 -13.53 25.96
C GLY A 731 -11.68 -13.39 24.49
N GLU A 732 -10.74 -13.07 23.58
CA GLU A 732 -10.96 -12.99 22.13
C GLU A 732 -10.49 -14.31 21.48
N GLU A 733 -11.42 -15.12 20.94
CA GLU A 733 -11.09 -16.44 20.37
C GLU A 733 -10.48 -16.33 18.95
N GLU A 734 -10.73 -15.23 18.27
CA GLU A 734 -10.26 -14.89 16.92
C GLU A 734 -8.77 -14.51 16.88
N SER A 735 -8.25 -13.83 17.90
CA SER A 735 -6.89 -13.31 17.87
C SER A 735 -5.76 -14.34 18.01
N PRO A 736 -5.87 -15.44 18.79
CA PRO A 736 -4.76 -16.36 18.99
C PRO A 736 -4.22 -16.98 17.70
N ALA A 737 -5.04 -17.13 16.65
CA ALA A 737 -4.62 -17.71 15.38
C ALA A 737 -3.58 -16.82 14.68
N GLN A 738 -3.85 -15.53 14.53
CA GLN A 738 -2.93 -14.58 13.88
C GLN A 738 -1.58 -14.51 14.61
N PHE A 739 -1.57 -14.46 15.94
CA PHE A 739 -0.32 -14.43 16.71
C PHE A 739 0.47 -15.73 16.56
N LYS A 740 -0.21 -16.89 16.56
CA LYS A 740 0.45 -18.19 16.34
C LYS A 740 1.04 -18.30 14.94
N VAL A 741 0.34 -17.82 13.91
CA VAL A 741 0.84 -17.83 12.53
C VAL A 741 2.07 -16.93 12.39
N ILE A 742 1.99 -15.68 12.85
CA ILE A 742 3.08 -14.71 12.71
C ILE A 742 4.31 -15.14 13.52
N LEU A 743 4.14 -15.38 14.81
CA LEU A 743 5.28 -15.68 15.70
C LEU A 743 5.75 -17.13 15.52
N GLY A 744 4.84 -18.08 15.30
CA GLY A 744 5.21 -19.46 14.98
C GLY A 744 5.97 -19.57 13.67
N GLY A 745 5.59 -18.81 12.64
CA GLY A 745 6.32 -18.71 11.38
C GLY A 745 7.75 -18.17 11.56
N PHE A 746 7.91 -17.11 12.37
CA PHE A 746 9.23 -16.60 12.75
C PHE A 746 10.07 -17.66 13.46
N GLY A 747 9.49 -18.35 14.45
CA GLY A 747 10.15 -19.43 15.16
C GLY A 747 10.55 -20.59 14.23
N ALA A 748 9.71 -20.93 13.25
CA ALA A 748 10.05 -21.95 12.26
C ALA A 748 11.26 -21.55 11.40
N GLY A 749 11.34 -20.28 10.97
CA GLY A 749 12.50 -19.76 10.25
C GLY A 749 13.79 -19.82 11.07
N LEU A 750 13.73 -19.46 12.36
CA LEU A 750 14.85 -19.58 13.29
C LEU A 750 15.30 -21.03 13.45
N GLY A 751 14.35 -21.94 13.68
CA GLY A 751 14.61 -23.38 13.79
C GLY A 751 15.33 -23.94 12.57
N ALA A 752 14.85 -23.62 11.38
CA ALA A 752 15.50 -24.00 10.13
C ALA A 752 16.90 -23.40 9.96
N GLY A 753 17.12 -22.17 10.44
CA GLY A 753 18.43 -21.51 10.48
C GLY A 753 19.45 -22.29 11.30
N ILE A 754 19.06 -22.64 12.53
CA ILE A 754 19.87 -23.44 13.45
C ILE A 754 20.17 -24.80 12.84
N SER A 755 19.16 -25.50 12.31
CA SER A 755 19.34 -26.81 11.69
C SER A 755 20.27 -26.75 10.47
N SER A 756 20.12 -25.75 9.60
CA SER A 756 20.99 -25.58 8.43
C SER A 756 22.45 -25.33 8.82
N PHE A 757 22.68 -24.53 9.86
CA PHE A 757 24.02 -24.32 10.43
C PHE A 757 24.63 -25.62 10.96
N VAL A 758 23.87 -26.38 11.76
CA VAL A 758 24.31 -27.66 12.34
C VAL A 758 24.64 -28.68 11.24
N ILE A 759 23.77 -28.83 10.24
CA ILE A 759 23.99 -29.73 9.09
C ILE A 759 25.28 -29.33 8.34
N THR A 760 25.47 -28.03 8.10
CA THR A 760 26.68 -27.53 7.43
C THR A 760 27.94 -27.79 8.26
N ALA A 761 27.87 -27.61 9.58
CA ALA A 761 29.00 -27.86 10.49
C ALA A 761 29.38 -29.35 10.57
N LEU A 762 28.38 -30.24 10.65
CA LEU A 762 28.58 -31.69 10.60
C LEU A 762 29.14 -32.15 9.25
N ALA A 763 28.60 -31.62 8.14
CA ALA A 763 29.08 -31.92 6.80
C ALA A 763 30.56 -31.58 6.64
N ARG A 764 31.05 -30.46 7.18
CA ARG A 764 32.48 -30.10 7.12
C ARG A 764 33.40 -31.08 7.86
N ARG A 765 32.87 -31.86 8.82
CA ARG A 765 33.66 -32.88 9.55
C ARG A 765 33.72 -34.22 8.83
N LEU A 766 32.79 -34.49 7.91
CA LEU A 766 32.76 -35.71 7.12
C LEU A 766 33.64 -35.50 5.87
N ASP A 767 34.92 -35.86 5.95
CA ASP A 767 35.94 -35.57 4.93
C ASP A 767 35.79 -36.40 3.64
N THR A 768 34.66 -36.26 2.93
CA THR A 768 34.38 -37.01 1.70
C THR A 768 34.47 -36.13 0.45
N PRO A 769 35.10 -36.60 -0.64
CA PRO A 769 35.27 -35.83 -1.88
C PRO A 769 33.93 -35.46 -2.54
N LEU A 770 32.91 -36.32 -2.43
CA LEU A 770 31.53 -36.05 -2.85
C LEU A 770 30.92 -34.85 -2.10
N LEU A 771 31.16 -34.76 -0.79
CA LEU A 771 30.63 -33.67 0.03
C LEU A 771 31.39 -32.36 -0.18
N LYS A 772 32.70 -32.41 -0.44
CA LYS A 772 33.48 -31.26 -0.88
C LYS A 772 33.00 -30.74 -2.25
N LEU A 773 32.71 -31.63 -3.19
CA LEU A 773 32.13 -31.27 -4.50
C LEU A 773 30.71 -30.70 -4.35
N ALA A 774 29.87 -31.30 -3.51
CA ALA A 774 28.51 -30.80 -3.22
C ALA A 774 28.53 -29.43 -2.54
N LEU A 775 29.41 -29.20 -1.55
CA LEU A 775 29.57 -27.90 -0.88
C LEU A 775 30.16 -26.83 -1.81
N LYS A 776 31.01 -27.22 -2.78
CA LYS A 776 31.63 -26.33 -3.78
C LYS A 776 30.67 -26.01 -4.93
N LEU A 777 29.87 -26.98 -5.40
CA LEU A 777 28.74 -26.78 -6.32
C LEU A 777 27.60 -26.00 -5.65
N ALA A 778 27.43 -26.15 -4.33
CA ALA A 778 26.61 -25.29 -3.47
C ALA A 778 27.23 -23.89 -3.22
N GLY A 779 28.16 -23.45 -4.08
CA GLY A 779 28.42 -22.03 -4.35
C GLY A 779 27.17 -21.22 -4.73
N ILE A 780 26.01 -21.87 -4.84
CA ILE A 780 24.69 -21.29 -4.65
C ILE A 780 24.52 -20.85 -3.18
N ARG A 781 24.81 -19.57 -2.91
CA ARG A 781 24.63 -18.78 -1.66
C ARG A 781 23.91 -19.53 -0.51
N ARG A 782 24.55 -19.62 0.67
CA ARG A 782 24.04 -20.20 1.96
C ARG A 782 22.52 -20.07 2.21
N PHE A 783 21.93 -19.00 1.72
CA PHE A 783 20.48 -18.78 1.64
C PHE A 783 19.68 -19.93 1.02
N PHE A 784 20.08 -20.50 -0.13
CA PHE A 784 19.31 -21.57 -0.79
C PHE A 784 19.35 -22.89 -0.03
N LEU A 785 20.49 -23.22 0.59
CA LEU A 785 20.59 -24.37 1.49
C LEU A 785 19.68 -24.20 2.71
N TRP A 786 19.60 -22.98 3.25
CA TRP A 786 18.68 -22.66 4.33
C TRP A 786 17.21 -22.82 3.88
N VAL A 787 16.83 -22.28 2.71
CA VAL A 787 15.48 -22.42 2.15
C VAL A 787 15.11 -23.89 1.91
N PHE A 788 16.02 -24.68 1.31
CA PHE A 788 15.79 -26.11 1.10
C PHE A 788 15.65 -26.87 2.42
N THR A 789 16.53 -26.59 3.40
CA THR A 789 16.50 -27.20 4.73
C THR A 789 15.18 -26.88 5.44
N ALA A 790 14.74 -25.61 5.38
CA ALA A 790 13.46 -25.16 5.93
C ALA A 790 12.29 -25.91 5.28
N TRP A 791 12.26 -25.97 3.96
CA TRP A 791 11.24 -26.69 3.20
C TRP A 791 11.20 -28.18 3.55
N PHE A 792 12.35 -28.85 3.56
CA PHE A 792 12.45 -30.29 3.84
C PHE A 792 12.01 -30.62 5.27
N LEU A 793 12.53 -29.90 6.27
CA LEU A 793 12.15 -30.10 7.67
C LEU A 793 10.66 -29.85 7.89
N MET A 794 10.10 -28.83 7.23
CA MET A 794 8.68 -28.52 7.31
C MET A 794 7.83 -29.66 6.72
N LYS A 795 8.15 -30.14 5.52
CA LYS A 795 7.43 -31.26 4.89
C LYS A 795 7.55 -32.56 5.68
N TRP A 796 8.75 -32.86 6.21
CA TRP A 796 8.97 -34.00 7.09
C TRP A 796 8.15 -33.89 8.38
N HIS A 797 8.14 -32.70 9.00
CA HIS A 797 7.33 -32.43 10.17
C HIS A 797 5.83 -32.64 9.88
N TRP A 798 5.30 -32.10 8.79
CA TRP A 798 3.88 -32.22 8.44
C TRP A 798 3.43 -33.65 8.18
N ALA A 799 4.27 -34.45 7.53
CA ALA A 799 3.96 -35.85 7.25
C ALA A 799 3.72 -36.68 8.52
N LEU A 800 4.31 -36.27 9.66
CA LEU A 800 4.32 -37.06 10.89
C LEU A 800 3.60 -36.40 12.06
N VAL A 801 3.39 -35.08 12.07
CA VAL A 801 2.87 -34.35 13.24
C VAL A 801 1.44 -34.76 13.62
N ASP A 802 0.52 -34.88 12.67
CA ASP A 802 -0.89 -35.14 12.98
C ASP A 802 -1.08 -36.50 13.67
N GLY A 803 -0.45 -37.56 13.11
CA GLY A 803 -0.53 -38.91 13.66
C GLY A 803 0.14 -39.03 15.03
N ASN A 804 1.34 -38.45 15.19
CA ASN A 804 2.06 -38.46 16.46
C ASN A 804 1.36 -37.60 17.52
N TYR A 805 0.81 -36.45 17.14
CA TYR A 805 0.02 -35.61 18.03
C TYR A 805 -1.23 -36.34 18.52
N LYS A 806 -1.97 -37.03 17.64
CA LYS A 806 -3.15 -37.82 18.03
C LYS A 806 -2.79 -38.91 19.05
N ARG A 807 -1.72 -39.68 18.81
CA ARG A 807 -1.23 -40.73 19.73
C ARG A 807 -0.76 -40.16 21.06
N PHE A 808 0.03 -39.09 21.04
CA PHE A 808 0.50 -38.43 22.26
C PHE A 808 -0.66 -37.88 23.09
N ARG A 809 -1.64 -37.24 22.45
CA ARG A 809 -2.84 -36.73 23.12
C ARG A 809 -3.71 -37.86 23.68
N LEU A 810 -3.80 -38.99 23.00
CA LEU A 810 -4.47 -40.20 23.50
C LEU A 810 -3.75 -40.77 24.74
N LEU A 811 -2.42 -40.82 24.72
CA LEU A 811 -1.61 -41.23 25.87
C LEU A 811 -1.79 -40.29 27.08
N LEU A 812 -1.82 -38.97 26.86
CA LEU A 812 -2.10 -37.98 27.91
C LEU A 812 -3.53 -38.14 28.48
N ALA A 813 -4.52 -38.41 27.63
CA ALA A 813 -5.87 -38.70 28.09
C ALA A 813 -5.92 -39.99 28.93
N ALA A 814 -5.23 -41.05 28.49
CA ALA A 814 -5.11 -42.30 29.22
C ALA A 814 -4.42 -42.10 30.58
N PHE A 815 -3.37 -41.29 30.65
CA PHE A 815 -2.69 -40.93 31.90
C PHE A 815 -3.64 -40.22 32.88
N LYS A 816 -4.45 -39.28 32.39
CA LYS A 816 -5.44 -38.58 33.23
C LYS A 816 -6.50 -39.55 33.77
N ILE A 817 -7.01 -40.45 32.93
CA ILE A 817 -7.98 -41.47 33.34
C ILE A 817 -7.36 -42.43 34.35
N LEU A 818 -6.12 -42.89 34.12
CA LEU A 818 -5.39 -43.73 35.06
C LEU A 818 -5.26 -43.06 36.43
N GLY A 819 -4.89 -41.77 36.46
CA GLY A 819 -4.84 -41.00 37.70
C GLY A 819 -6.19 -40.89 38.42
N SER A 820 -7.31 -40.98 37.70
CA SER A 820 -8.65 -41.03 38.29
C SER A 820 -9.06 -42.42 38.78
N GLU A 821 -8.53 -43.49 38.19
CA GLU A 821 -8.80 -44.87 38.63
C GLU A 821 -8.01 -45.23 39.88
N LEU A 822 -6.81 -44.67 40.03
CA LEU A 822 -5.92 -44.95 41.15
C LEU A 822 -6.22 -44.09 42.39
N GLN A 823 -6.99 -43.00 42.25
CA GLN A 823 -7.32 -42.12 43.39
C GLN A 823 -8.56 -42.62 44.17
N PRO A 824 -8.67 -42.33 45.47
CA PRO A 824 -9.89 -42.60 46.23
C PRO A 824 -11.11 -41.89 45.63
N LYS A 825 -12.29 -42.54 45.63
CA LYS A 825 -13.54 -41.95 45.09
C LYS A 825 -13.94 -40.65 45.79
N SER A 826 -13.56 -40.47 47.05
CA SER A 826 -13.79 -39.25 47.84
C SER A 826 -13.06 -38.02 47.30
N TRP A 827 -12.08 -38.18 46.40
CA TRP A 827 -11.34 -37.06 45.80
C TRP A 827 -12.03 -36.46 44.57
N ALA A 828 -13.09 -37.10 44.06
CA ALA A 828 -13.94 -36.50 43.04
C ALA A 828 -14.56 -35.20 43.58
N LEU A 829 -14.76 -34.21 42.69
CA LEU A 829 -15.46 -32.97 43.07
C LEU A 829 -16.83 -33.28 43.65
N ALA A 830 -17.21 -32.60 44.74
CA ALA A 830 -18.55 -32.72 45.27
C ALA A 830 -19.57 -32.11 44.28
N PRO A 831 -20.83 -32.59 44.21
CA PRO A 831 -21.82 -32.06 43.28
C PRO A 831 -22.03 -30.54 43.37
N ARG A 832 -21.92 -29.95 44.57
CA ARG A 832 -22.02 -28.49 44.77
C ARG A 832 -20.85 -27.72 44.17
N GLU A 833 -19.66 -28.30 44.15
CA GLU A 833 -18.45 -27.70 43.57
C GLU A 833 -18.37 -27.91 42.05
N LEU A 834 -19.15 -28.86 41.51
CA LEU A 834 -19.14 -29.20 40.09
C LEU A 834 -19.91 -28.19 39.23
N GLY A 835 -20.94 -27.55 39.79
CA GLY A 835 -21.86 -26.65 39.08
C GLY A 835 -21.20 -25.68 38.09
N PRO A 836 -20.17 -24.91 38.49
CA PRO A 836 -19.48 -23.97 37.59
C PRO A 836 -18.82 -24.59 36.35
N TYR A 837 -18.57 -25.91 36.36
CA TYR A 837 -17.94 -26.65 35.26
C TYR A 837 -18.95 -27.39 34.38
N GLU A 838 -20.24 -27.38 34.72
CA GLU A 838 -21.28 -28.07 33.96
C GLU A 838 -21.80 -27.26 32.77
N THR A 839 -21.46 -25.98 32.69
CA THR A 839 -21.86 -25.10 31.59
C THR A 839 -20.63 -24.50 30.94
N PRO A 840 -20.46 -24.64 29.61
CA PRO A 840 -19.39 -23.98 28.92
C PRO A 840 -19.65 -22.46 28.97
N PRO A 841 -18.66 -21.65 29.36
CA PRO A 841 -18.81 -20.21 29.38
C PRO A 841 -18.91 -19.71 27.93
N PRO A 842 -19.92 -18.88 27.57
CA PRO A 842 -19.92 -18.21 26.27
C PRO A 842 -18.70 -17.31 26.15
N PRO A 843 -18.17 -16.99 24.96
CA PRO A 843 -17.11 -16.00 24.79
C PRO A 843 -17.45 -14.63 25.36
N ALA A 844 -16.44 -13.78 25.52
CA ALA A 844 -16.64 -12.42 26.03
C ALA A 844 -17.47 -11.57 25.04
N ALA A 845 -18.26 -10.64 25.58
CA ALA A 845 -19.09 -9.75 24.76
C ALA A 845 -18.24 -8.79 23.93
N ASN A 846 -18.64 -8.55 22.68
CA ASN A 846 -17.95 -7.60 21.81
C ASN A 846 -18.53 -6.18 21.96
N PRO A 847 -17.72 -5.16 22.33
CA PRO A 847 -18.20 -3.79 22.53
C PRO A 847 -18.60 -3.04 21.24
N PHE A 848 -18.31 -3.59 20.07
CA PHE A 848 -18.56 -2.96 18.76
C PHE A 848 -19.83 -3.46 18.06
N LEU A 849 -20.59 -4.39 18.66
CA LEU A 849 -21.88 -4.84 18.15
C LEU A 849 -22.99 -3.86 18.55
N LYS A 850 -23.82 -3.44 17.58
CA LYS A 850 -24.90 -2.46 17.83
C LYS A 850 -26.00 -2.99 18.74
N LYS A 851 -26.26 -4.31 18.70
CA LYS A 851 -27.21 -5.00 19.57
C LYS A 851 -26.41 -5.73 20.66
N ASN A 852 -26.32 -5.13 21.84
CA ASN A 852 -26.10 -5.94 23.04
C ASN A 852 -27.34 -6.84 23.23
N VAL A 853 -27.27 -8.07 22.74
CA VAL A 853 -28.25 -9.11 23.08
C VAL A 853 -27.85 -9.64 24.46
N GLY A 854 -28.52 -9.12 25.49
CA GLY A 854 -28.44 -9.61 26.87
C GLY A 854 -27.74 -8.66 27.85
N SER A 855 -28.49 -8.19 28.84
CA SER A 855 -28.06 -7.29 29.94
C SER A 855 -26.98 -7.85 30.88
N ASN A 856 -26.44 -9.04 30.62
CA ASN A 856 -25.50 -9.76 31.49
C ASN A 856 -24.16 -10.10 30.82
N ALA A 857 -23.89 -9.63 29.59
CA ALA A 857 -22.69 -9.99 28.86
C ALA A 857 -21.44 -9.28 29.44
N LEU A 858 -20.51 -10.06 30.01
CA LEU A 858 -19.30 -9.54 30.62
C LEU A 858 -18.28 -9.15 29.54
N GLY A 859 -17.69 -7.95 29.66
CA GLY A 859 -16.54 -7.57 28.85
C GLY A 859 -15.31 -8.48 29.11
N PRO A 860 -14.30 -8.50 28.23
CA PRO A 860 -13.24 -9.53 28.23
C PRO A 860 -12.50 -9.72 29.56
N LYS A 861 -12.17 -8.62 30.26
CA LYS A 861 -11.50 -8.68 31.57
C LYS A 861 -12.40 -9.25 32.68
N ALA A 862 -13.70 -8.91 32.67
CA ALA A 862 -14.65 -9.41 33.66
C ALA A 862 -15.01 -10.87 33.38
N TRP A 863 -15.14 -11.23 32.10
CA TRP A 863 -15.32 -12.60 31.65
C TRP A 863 -14.20 -13.53 32.13
N LEU A 864 -12.94 -13.09 32.00
CA LEU A 864 -11.78 -13.87 32.45
C LEU A 864 -11.80 -14.11 33.97
N LYS A 865 -12.22 -13.11 34.75
CA LYS A 865 -12.33 -13.22 36.22
C LYS A 865 -13.50 -14.12 36.65
N ALA A 866 -14.55 -14.23 35.84
CA ALA A 866 -15.72 -15.06 36.12
C ALA A 866 -15.48 -16.55 35.82
N GLN A 867 -14.35 -16.92 35.20
CA GLN A 867 -14.01 -18.31 34.91
C GLN A 867 -13.77 -19.11 36.20
N PRO A 868 -14.30 -20.35 36.32
CA PRO A 868 -14.05 -21.16 37.50
C PRO A 868 -12.56 -21.53 37.61
N PRO A 869 -12.02 -21.67 38.83
CA PRO A 869 -10.61 -21.98 39.03
C PRO A 869 -10.23 -23.32 38.37
N PRO A 870 -9.00 -23.50 37.86
CA PRO A 870 -8.61 -24.74 37.22
C PRO A 870 -8.56 -25.90 38.24
N VAL A 871 -9.31 -26.96 37.98
CA VAL A 871 -9.27 -28.20 38.79
C VAL A 871 -8.51 -29.29 38.03
N PRO A 872 -7.69 -30.11 38.73
CA PRO A 872 -7.05 -31.26 38.10
C PRO A 872 -8.08 -32.19 37.44
N ALA A 873 -7.87 -32.48 36.15
CA ALA A 873 -8.81 -33.27 35.34
C ALA A 873 -9.22 -34.59 36.02
N ARG A 874 -8.30 -35.26 36.73
CA ARG A 874 -8.57 -36.49 37.49
C ARG A 874 -9.76 -36.38 38.44
N ARG A 875 -10.03 -35.22 39.06
CA ARG A 875 -11.16 -35.02 39.99
C ARG A 875 -12.52 -34.89 39.29
N MET A 876 -12.52 -34.68 37.96
CA MET A 876 -13.72 -34.49 37.13
C MET A 876 -14.04 -35.71 36.26
N ILE A 877 -13.13 -36.69 36.14
CA ILE A 877 -13.29 -37.79 35.18
C ILE A 877 -14.47 -38.70 35.49
N SER A 878 -14.77 -38.96 36.77
CA SER A 878 -15.98 -39.71 37.15
C SER A 878 -17.26 -39.03 36.63
N HIS A 879 -17.38 -37.71 36.85
CA HIS A 879 -18.49 -36.88 36.37
C HIS A 879 -18.53 -36.80 34.84
N LEU A 880 -17.37 -36.72 34.19
CA LEU A 880 -17.25 -36.74 32.73
C LEU A 880 -17.79 -38.05 32.13
N LEU A 881 -17.49 -39.20 32.75
CA LEU A 881 -17.98 -40.49 32.29
C LEU A 881 -19.50 -40.64 32.47
N LEU A 882 -20.05 -40.15 33.59
CA LEU A 882 -21.50 -40.10 33.82
C LEU A 882 -22.20 -39.16 32.83
N ALA A 883 -21.62 -37.97 32.59
CA ALA A 883 -22.15 -37.02 31.61
C ALA A 883 -22.10 -37.57 30.18
N ARG A 884 -21.06 -38.34 29.83
CA ARG A 884 -20.98 -39.04 28.54
C ARG A 884 -22.15 -40.02 28.39
N GLU A 885 -22.41 -40.83 29.39
CA GLU A 885 -23.49 -41.84 29.34
C GLU A 885 -24.87 -41.17 29.20
N ALA A 886 -25.13 -40.14 30.01
CA ALA A 886 -26.36 -39.37 29.93
C ALA A 886 -26.54 -38.69 28.56
N ALA A 887 -25.48 -38.07 28.01
CA ALA A 887 -25.51 -37.43 26.70
C ALA A 887 -25.76 -38.43 25.56
N LEU A 888 -25.09 -39.59 25.57
CA LEU A 888 -25.29 -40.64 24.57
C LEU A 888 -26.71 -41.20 24.60
N MET A 889 -27.23 -41.52 25.79
CA MET A 889 -28.59 -42.03 25.95
C MET A 889 -29.64 -41.01 25.50
N SER A 890 -29.51 -39.75 25.94
CA SER A 890 -30.46 -38.69 25.59
C SER A 890 -30.44 -38.38 24.10
N LEU A 891 -29.25 -38.29 23.49
CA LEU A 891 -29.11 -38.08 22.04
C LEU A 891 -29.71 -39.22 21.22
N ARG A 892 -29.48 -40.48 21.63
CA ARG A 892 -30.07 -41.65 20.93
C ARG A 892 -31.59 -41.62 20.98
N ARG A 893 -32.16 -41.27 22.13
CA ARG A 893 -33.61 -41.15 22.31
C ARG A 893 -34.20 -40.05 21.43
N SER A 894 -33.63 -38.85 21.48
CA SER A 894 -34.10 -37.72 20.67
C SER A 894 -33.96 -37.96 19.17
N LEU A 895 -32.87 -38.59 18.71
CA LEU A 895 -32.71 -38.95 17.29
C LEU A 895 -33.64 -40.10 16.86
N GLY A 896 -34.02 -40.98 17.78
CA GLY A 896 -35.04 -42.00 17.54
C GLY A 896 -36.44 -41.42 17.33
N ASN A 897 -36.74 -40.32 18.02
CA ASN A 897 -38.01 -39.60 17.97
C ASN A 897 -38.06 -38.49 16.90
N ALA A 898 -36.91 -38.07 16.36
CA ALA A 898 -36.83 -37.06 15.31
C ALA A 898 -37.52 -37.51 14.01
N GLU A 899 -37.98 -36.55 13.20
CA GLU A 899 -38.60 -36.84 11.90
C GLU A 899 -37.69 -37.75 11.06
N THR A 900 -38.30 -38.73 10.38
CA THR A 900 -37.56 -39.73 9.60
C THR A 900 -36.67 -39.08 8.53
N ALA A 901 -37.06 -37.92 8.01
CA ALA A 901 -36.31 -37.17 7.01
C ALA A 901 -34.99 -36.59 7.58
N ASP A 902 -35.03 -35.92 8.73
CA ASP A 902 -33.84 -35.32 9.37
C ASP A 902 -32.85 -36.42 9.81
N ARG A 903 -33.36 -37.55 10.32
CA ARG A 903 -32.54 -38.71 10.68
C ARG A 903 -31.86 -39.32 9.45
N ARG A 904 -32.60 -39.51 8.35
CA ARG A 904 -32.04 -40.02 7.08
C ARG A 904 -30.98 -39.07 6.54
N ALA A 905 -31.21 -37.76 6.57
CA ALA A 905 -30.24 -36.77 6.13
C ALA A 905 -28.90 -36.89 6.89
N LEU A 906 -28.93 -37.09 8.21
CA LEU A 906 -27.69 -37.27 8.99
C LEU A 906 -26.96 -38.58 8.65
N VAL A 907 -27.69 -39.66 8.36
CA VAL A 907 -27.11 -40.95 7.92
C VAL A 907 -26.50 -40.83 6.53
N ASP A 908 -27.20 -40.19 5.59
CA ASP A 908 -26.73 -39.98 4.21
C ASP A 908 -25.45 -39.11 4.18
N LEU A 909 -25.30 -38.20 5.15
CA LEU A 909 -24.10 -37.39 5.37
C LEU A 909 -22.98 -38.15 6.12
N GLY A 910 -23.18 -39.44 6.42
CA GLY A 910 -22.18 -40.34 7.01
C GLY A 910 -22.12 -40.36 8.54
N GLY A 911 -23.17 -39.90 9.22
CA GLY A 911 -23.27 -39.98 10.68
C GLY A 911 -23.58 -41.39 11.15
N GLU A 912 -22.91 -41.86 12.20
CA GLU A 912 -23.20 -43.12 12.89
C GLU A 912 -24.46 -42.94 13.76
N VAL A 913 -25.63 -42.84 13.14
CA VAL A 913 -26.89 -42.85 13.89
C VAL A 913 -27.14 -44.27 14.35
N PHE A 914 -26.86 -44.55 15.63
CA PHE A 914 -27.09 -45.83 16.28
C PHE A 914 -28.44 -46.41 15.83
N MET A 915 -28.42 -47.53 15.09
CA MET A 915 -29.62 -48.34 14.90
C MET A 915 -30.03 -48.97 16.23
#